data_AF-B8CT20-F1
#
_entry.id   AF-B8CT20-F1
#
_cell.length_a   1.000
_cell.length_b   1.000
_cell.length_c   1.000
_cell.angle_alpha   90.00
_cell.angle_beta   90.00
_cell.angle_gamma   90.00
#
_symmetry.space_group_name_H-M   'P 1'
#
loop_
_entity.id
_entity.type
_entity.pdbx_description
1 polymer ?
#
loop_
_entity_poly.entity_id
_entity_poly.type
_entity_poly.pdbx_seq_one_letter_code
_entity_poly.pdbx_strand_id
1 'polypeptide(L)'
;MLTLTEKECIALINKGECFHAEVNNGAYIVKIDEYSPVVCTAIHNGHRLRDDLNKSFLLTKAERFYEEDPYTDELLSSFPIVMIGNDSRFEYDLNRPKALSTYFKTAWNKQVWQKPLTPKQRSESHAKHQSFYNVLAALITKLEQQFKNSIVFDLHSYNHQRIAADTPTFNIGTSQIDIERWGATCHHFEKQLNRMALPNLVVRAATDEVFQGRGYLIAHVNAHFDNTLVLPVEVKKVFMDETTGELYPLVLEELKAGVKLAISETAAYFMRRFGKRKSVRNVDLLSSTLSPEIISLDKSLFKIANNVATLKYINPINIASERKKFLAKKGAVAPEFNYKQLNINPYQFREQLYKLPVENVMDADIQQLYRHVIDNLATKIDLLCSIGTDDFVYNSLKYYGQPDKDDIANAEFLLRAPEIEGDDDALIYDANHAVKSFQKQADEWGLKCKVEKSSRIVAKAMVDNEKGCLLINKDAMFSAKELIAFAYHELGVHMLTTMNARRQPLRVLSLGLVGNTHTQEGVAIYSEYCSGNLTLNRLKVLALRVIAVNLMLEQRDFSMTFQALMRQYGQTAEQAFTLTTRVYRGGGFTKDFLYLKGFRDIVNLSKSSPLDNLLVGKAGILDLPIISEMVERNMLEKPVPLFGLEHCHTVESAVIDYLVSAIR
;
A
#
# COMPACT_ATOMS: atom_id res chain seq x y z
N MET A 1 25.06 -8.52 -2.18
CA MET A 1 25.03 -9.85 -1.54
C MET A 1 26.46 -10.28 -1.23
N LEU A 2 26.72 -10.88 -0.07
CA LEU A 2 28.03 -11.43 0.30
C LEU A 2 28.22 -12.81 -0.35
N THR A 3 29.47 -13.28 -0.41
CA THR A 3 29.79 -14.68 -0.74
C THR A 3 30.51 -15.28 0.46
N LEU A 4 29.94 -16.33 1.05
CA LEU A 4 30.45 -16.94 2.28
C LEU A 4 30.70 -18.44 2.11
N THR A 5 31.67 -18.96 2.83
CA THR A 5 31.78 -20.40 3.09
C THR A 5 30.75 -20.83 4.13
N GLU A 6 30.46 -22.13 4.21
CA GLU A 6 29.65 -22.72 5.28
C GLU A 6 30.09 -22.26 6.68
N LYS A 7 31.40 -22.28 6.95
CA LYS A 7 31.95 -21.96 8.27
C LYS A 7 31.75 -20.49 8.64
N GLU A 8 31.93 -19.59 7.69
CA GLU A 8 31.70 -18.15 7.90
C GLU A 8 30.23 -17.86 8.13
N CYS A 9 29.33 -18.48 7.34
CA CYS A 9 27.89 -18.37 7.51
C CYS A 9 27.45 -18.82 8.91
N ILE A 10 27.89 -20.01 9.35
CA ILE A 10 27.61 -20.52 10.70
C ILE A 10 28.20 -19.59 11.77
N ALA A 11 29.38 -19.03 11.56
CA ALA A 11 30.00 -18.11 12.51
C ALA A 11 29.16 -16.83 12.68
N LEU A 12 28.63 -16.25 11.61
CA LEU A 12 27.73 -15.09 11.68
C LEU A 12 26.41 -15.44 12.41
N ILE A 13 25.82 -16.60 12.10
CA ILE A 13 24.61 -17.10 12.78
C ILE A 13 24.83 -17.24 14.29
N ASN A 14 25.93 -17.86 14.69
CA ASN A 14 26.26 -18.06 16.09
C ASN A 14 26.43 -16.73 16.84
N LYS A 15 27.02 -15.73 16.18
CA LYS A 15 27.14 -14.36 16.72
C LYS A 15 25.80 -13.61 16.77
N GLY A 16 24.80 -14.03 15.98
CA GLY A 16 23.55 -13.30 15.84
C GLY A 16 23.65 -12.07 14.94
N GLU A 17 24.60 -12.08 13.99
CA GLU A 17 24.75 -11.01 13.01
C GLU A 17 23.78 -11.20 11.85
N CYS A 18 23.19 -10.11 11.36
CA CYS A 18 22.34 -10.08 10.17
C CYS A 18 23.20 -10.02 8.90
N PHE A 19 22.82 -10.77 7.87
CA PHE A 19 23.55 -10.83 6.61
C PHE A 19 22.69 -11.37 5.46
N HIS A 20 23.14 -11.11 4.24
CA HIS A 20 22.57 -11.70 3.03
C HIS A 20 23.70 -12.25 2.16
N ALA A 21 23.77 -13.57 2.01
CA ALA A 21 24.89 -14.24 1.38
C ALA A 21 24.50 -15.40 0.44
N GLU A 22 25.26 -15.51 -0.64
CA GLU A 22 25.44 -16.75 -1.38
C GLU A 22 26.44 -17.65 -0.63
N VAL A 23 26.07 -18.90 -0.37
CA VAL A 23 26.90 -19.83 0.42
C VAL A 23 27.44 -20.97 -0.44
N ASN A 24 28.71 -21.33 -0.25
CA ASN A 24 29.40 -22.44 -0.93
C ASN A 24 29.31 -22.37 -2.47
N ASN A 25 29.97 -21.37 -3.06
CA ASN A 25 29.93 -21.08 -4.50
C ASN A 25 28.48 -20.85 -4.98
N GLY A 26 27.67 -20.25 -4.10
CA GLY A 26 26.29 -19.89 -4.32
C GLY A 26 25.31 -21.04 -4.39
N ALA A 27 25.65 -22.25 -3.90
CA ALA A 27 24.78 -23.44 -3.84
C ALA A 27 23.37 -23.14 -3.30
N TYR A 28 23.30 -22.23 -2.32
CA TYR A 28 22.08 -21.71 -1.73
C TYR A 28 22.30 -20.28 -1.22
N ILE A 29 21.21 -19.56 -1.01
CA ILE A 29 21.21 -18.22 -0.38
C ILE A 29 20.71 -18.34 1.05
N VAL A 30 21.31 -17.54 1.93
CA VAL A 30 20.81 -17.28 3.28
C VAL A 30 20.63 -15.78 3.45
N LYS A 31 19.39 -15.38 3.76
CA LYS A 31 19.03 -14.01 4.12
C LYS A 31 18.60 -13.98 5.58
N ILE A 32 19.18 -13.08 6.36
CA ILE A 32 18.82 -12.75 7.74
C ILE A 32 18.84 -11.22 7.86
N ASP A 33 17.67 -10.59 7.69
CA ASP A 33 17.49 -9.14 7.86
C ASP A 33 17.30 -8.80 9.35
N GLU A 34 16.63 -9.69 10.08
CA GLU A 34 16.37 -9.59 11.52
C GLU A 34 16.19 -11.02 12.09
N TYR A 35 16.64 -11.27 13.32
CA TYR A 35 16.37 -12.56 13.96
C TYR A 35 14.91 -12.60 14.43
N SER A 36 14.15 -13.52 13.85
CA SER A 36 12.74 -13.79 14.19
C SER A 36 12.55 -15.29 14.41
N PRO A 37 11.49 -15.75 15.10
CA PRO A 37 11.24 -17.17 15.31
C PRO A 37 10.74 -17.91 14.05
N VAL A 38 10.74 -17.26 12.88
CA VAL A 38 10.22 -17.80 11.62
C VAL A 38 11.36 -17.99 10.63
N VAL A 39 11.43 -19.15 10.00
CA VAL A 39 12.32 -19.43 8.87
C VAL A 39 11.48 -19.86 7.67
N CYS A 40 11.74 -19.28 6.51
CA CYS A 40 11.10 -19.67 5.26
C CYS A 40 12.11 -20.37 4.35
N THR A 41 11.75 -21.50 3.76
CA THR A 41 12.63 -22.25 2.85
C THR A 41 11.97 -22.43 1.49
N ALA A 42 12.77 -22.22 0.43
CA ALA A 42 12.41 -22.47 -0.97
C ALA A 42 13.47 -23.39 -1.58
N ILE A 43 13.47 -24.66 -1.16
CA ILE A 43 14.60 -25.58 -1.39
C ILE A 43 14.70 -26.10 -2.83
N HIS A 44 13.63 -25.95 -3.63
CA HIS A 44 13.56 -26.38 -5.03
C HIS A 44 13.45 -25.21 -6.03
N ASN A 45 13.66 -23.97 -5.57
CA ASN A 45 13.64 -22.77 -6.42
C ASN A 45 14.67 -22.80 -7.55
N GLY A 46 15.84 -23.36 -7.27
CA GLY A 46 17.03 -23.22 -8.08
C GLY A 46 17.02 -24.00 -9.40
N HIS A 47 17.63 -23.38 -10.42
CA HIS A 47 17.83 -23.98 -11.74
C HIS A 47 19.32 -24.08 -12.14
N ARG A 48 20.26 -23.78 -11.26
CA ARG A 48 21.67 -23.84 -11.63
C ARG A 48 22.15 -25.29 -11.69
N LEU A 49 22.96 -25.60 -12.69
CA LEU A 49 23.67 -26.88 -12.81
C LEU A 49 25.15 -26.57 -12.98
N ARG A 50 26.01 -27.32 -12.30
CA ARG A 50 27.46 -27.18 -12.50
C ARG A 50 27.87 -27.50 -13.94
N ASP A 51 28.86 -26.78 -14.44
CA ASP A 51 29.35 -26.92 -15.82
C ASP A 51 29.83 -28.33 -16.16
N ASP A 52 30.40 -29.04 -15.19
CA ASP A 52 30.88 -30.42 -15.38
C ASP A 52 29.73 -31.44 -15.49
N LEU A 53 28.52 -31.09 -15.06
CA LEU A 53 27.32 -31.92 -15.16
C LEU A 53 26.54 -31.67 -16.46
N ASN A 54 26.58 -30.43 -16.98
CA ASN A 54 25.83 -29.98 -18.16
C ASN A 54 26.01 -30.91 -19.38
N LYS A 55 27.21 -31.46 -19.58
CA LYS A 55 27.50 -32.35 -20.72
C LYS A 55 26.76 -33.70 -20.67
N SER A 56 26.31 -34.11 -19.49
CA SER A 56 25.66 -35.41 -19.26
C SER A 56 24.18 -35.29 -18.89
N PHE A 57 23.69 -34.07 -18.68
CA PHE A 57 22.32 -33.78 -18.32
C PHE A 57 21.44 -33.74 -19.57
N LEU A 58 20.31 -34.46 -19.56
CA LEU A 58 19.48 -34.68 -20.74
C LEU A 58 18.23 -33.81 -20.80
N LEU A 59 17.79 -33.25 -19.67
CA LEU A 59 16.54 -32.48 -19.62
C LEU A 59 16.76 -31.05 -20.11
N THR A 60 15.85 -30.60 -20.97
CA THR A 60 15.73 -29.19 -21.38
C THR A 60 15.24 -28.31 -20.24
N LYS A 61 15.38 -26.99 -20.37
CA LYS A 61 14.88 -26.03 -19.36
C LYS A 61 13.38 -26.21 -19.07
N ALA A 62 12.55 -26.35 -20.10
CA ALA A 62 11.11 -26.55 -19.96
C ALA A 62 10.77 -27.87 -19.25
N GLU A 63 11.51 -28.94 -19.55
CA GLU A 63 11.31 -30.23 -18.90
C GLU A 63 11.63 -30.18 -17.41
N ARG A 64 12.60 -29.36 -16.99
CA ARG A 64 12.97 -29.26 -15.57
C ARG A 64 11.92 -28.59 -14.70
N PHE A 65 11.11 -27.68 -15.27
CA PHE A 65 10.00 -27.04 -14.56
C PHE A 65 8.94 -28.01 -14.05
N TYR A 66 9.01 -29.28 -14.44
CA TYR A 66 8.14 -30.32 -13.92
C TYR A 66 8.38 -30.62 -12.43
N GLU A 67 9.65 -30.56 -11.98
CA GLU A 67 10.01 -30.84 -10.58
C GLU A 67 10.65 -29.63 -9.90
N GLU A 68 11.16 -28.65 -10.65
CA GLU A 68 11.69 -27.42 -10.07
C GLU A 68 10.57 -26.43 -9.76
N ASP A 69 10.79 -25.60 -8.74
CA ASP A 69 9.79 -24.75 -8.11
C ASP A 69 10.11 -23.27 -8.30
N PRO A 70 10.18 -22.77 -9.55
CA PRO A 70 10.55 -21.38 -9.82
C PRO A 70 9.62 -20.40 -9.09
N TYR A 71 10.17 -19.24 -8.72
CA TYR A 71 9.46 -18.13 -8.07
C TYR A 71 8.97 -18.41 -6.64
N THR A 72 9.30 -19.57 -6.04
CA THR A 72 8.99 -19.83 -4.62
C THR A 72 9.80 -18.95 -3.68
N ASP A 73 10.96 -18.48 -4.10
CA ASP A 73 11.73 -17.46 -3.39
C ASP A 73 11.00 -16.10 -3.32
N GLU A 74 10.36 -15.68 -4.41
CA GLU A 74 9.58 -14.44 -4.46
C GLU A 74 8.42 -14.44 -3.47
N LEU A 75 7.76 -15.60 -3.28
CA LEU A 75 6.66 -15.76 -2.33
C LEU A 75 7.11 -15.60 -0.87
N LEU A 76 8.41 -15.76 -0.59
CA LEU A 76 8.99 -15.68 0.75
C LEU A 76 9.83 -14.41 0.96
N SER A 77 9.97 -13.58 -0.07
CA SER A 77 10.87 -12.41 -0.11
C SER A 77 10.70 -11.42 1.04
N SER A 78 9.47 -11.28 1.56
CA SER A 78 9.11 -10.35 2.65
C SER A 78 9.55 -10.81 4.04
N PHE A 79 9.94 -12.08 4.22
CA PHE A 79 10.33 -12.61 5.52
C PHE A 79 11.77 -12.30 5.88
N PRO A 80 12.08 -12.02 7.16
CA PRO A 80 13.41 -11.61 7.56
C PRO A 80 14.44 -12.75 7.46
N ILE A 81 14.02 -14.01 7.59
CA ILE A 81 14.89 -15.18 7.48
C ILE A 81 14.41 -16.10 6.36
N VAL A 82 15.23 -16.23 5.30
CA VAL A 82 14.92 -17.07 4.13
C VAL A 82 16.14 -17.88 3.72
N MET A 83 15.94 -19.17 3.44
CA MET A 83 16.95 -20.04 2.82
C MET A 83 16.45 -20.57 1.47
N ILE A 84 17.23 -20.35 0.41
CA ILE A 84 16.82 -20.63 -0.98
C ILE A 84 17.83 -21.57 -1.62
N GLY A 85 17.36 -22.70 -2.17
CA GLY A 85 18.21 -23.57 -3.00
C GLY A 85 18.43 -22.93 -4.37
N ASN A 86 19.68 -22.73 -4.80
CA ASN A 86 20.00 -22.15 -6.11
C ASN A 86 20.35 -23.20 -7.17
N ASP A 87 20.89 -24.34 -6.73
CA ASP A 87 21.14 -25.46 -7.62
C ASP A 87 19.85 -26.25 -7.90
N SER A 88 19.81 -26.84 -9.09
CA SER A 88 18.76 -27.75 -9.51
C SER A 88 18.62 -28.89 -8.54
N ARG A 89 17.38 -29.22 -8.17
CA ARG A 89 17.10 -30.43 -7.40
C ARG A 89 17.57 -31.70 -8.11
N PHE A 90 17.71 -31.70 -9.45
CA PHE A 90 18.25 -32.85 -10.18
C PHE A 90 19.73 -33.10 -9.89
N GLU A 91 20.50 -32.07 -9.51
CA GLU A 91 21.90 -32.21 -9.08
C GLU A 91 22.00 -32.90 -7.72
N TYR A 92 21.22 -32.40 -6.77
CA TYR A 92 20.96 -33.01 -5.47
C TYR A 92 19.63 -32.51 -4.91
N ASP A 93 18.76 -33.43 -4.50
CA ASP A 93 17.49 -33.06 -3.88
C ASP A 93 17.71 -32.73 -2.41
N LEU A 94 17.53 -31.46 -2.03
CA LEU A 94 17.53 -31.04 -0.62
C LEU A 94 16.40 -31.69 0.17
N ASN A 95 15.29 -32.08 -0.47
CA ASN A 95 14.15 -32.74 0.15
C ASN A 95 14.28 -34.29 0.18
N ARG A 96 15.50 -34.82 -0.04
CA ARG A 96 15.86 -36.24 0.15
C ARG A 96 17.03 -36.40 1.12
N PRO A 97 17.12 -37.52 1.85
CA PRO A 97 18.30 -37.84 2.64
C PRO A 97 19.55 -37.87 1.75
N LYS A 98 20.70 -37.46 2.30
CA LYS A 98 21.98 -37.34 1.56
C LYS A 98 22.33 -38.56 0.72
N ALA A 99 22.10 -39.77 1.22
CA ALA A 99 22.40 -41.01 0.48
C ALA A 99 21.55 -41.20 -0.79
N LEU A 100 20.40 -40.54 -0.87
CA LEU A 100 19.43 -40.64 -1.96
C LEU A 100 19.32 -39.34 -2.79
N SER A 101 19.96 -38.25 -2.37
CA SER A 101 19.75 -36.92 -2.96
C SER A 101 20.22 -36.83 -4.41
N THR A 102 21.18 -37.64 -4.85
CA THR A 102 21.68 -37.64 -6.23
C THR A 102 21.11 -38.78 -7.10
N TYR A 103 20.01 -39.43 -6.69
CA TYR A 103 19.53 -40.67 -7.32
C TYR A 103 18.46 -40.46 -8.41
N PHE A 104 18.43 -39.29 -9.08
CA PHE A 104 17.52 -39.07 -10.20
C PHE A 104 17.96 -39.84 -11.44
N LYS A 105 17.43 -41.05 -11.63
CA LYS A 105 17.66 -41.83 -12.85
C LYS A 105 16.68 -41.43 -13.95
N THR A 106 15.41 -41.37 -13.58
CA THR A 106 14.30 -41.00 -14.46
C THR A 106 13.42 -39.97 -13.77
N ALA A 107 12.78 -39.13 -14.58
CA ALA A 107 11.77 -38.18 -14.13
C ALA A 107 10.65 -38.19 -15.19
N TRP A 108 9.41 -38.48 -14.79
CA TRP A 108 8.24 -38.67 -15.68
C TRP A 108 8.52 -39.48 -16.96
N ASN A 109 9.16 -40.65 -16.79
CA ASN A 109 9.58 -41.56 -17.87
C ASN A 109 10.65 -41.01 -18.83
N LYS A 110 11.26 -39.85 -18.52
CA LYS A 110 12.44 -39.34 -19.22
C LYS A 110 13.70 -39.67 -18.45
N GLN A 111 14.76 -39.99 -19.18
CA GLN A 111 16.09 -40.20 -18.60
C GLN A 111 16.71 -38.85 -18.23
N VAL A 112 17.20 -38.71 -17.00
CA VAL A 112 17.78 -37.44 -16.52
C VAL A 112 19.25 -37.29 -16.92
N TRP A 113 20.01 -38.39 -16.82
CA TRP A 113 21.45 -38.40 -17.09
C TRP A 113 21.81 -39.40 -18.18
N GLN A 114 22.64 -38.98 -19.13
CA GLN A 114 23.21 -39.86 -20.15
C GLN A 114 24.09 -40.94 -19.53
N LYS A 115 24.87 -40.57 -18.51
CA LYS A 115 25.69 -41.46 -17.69
C LYS A 115 25.47 -41.12 -16.22
N PRO A 116 25.47 -42.10 -15.30
CA PRO A 116 25.40 -41.81 -13.87
C PRO A 116 26.54 -40.87 -13.42
N LEU A 117 26.27 -40.04 -12.42
CA LEU A 117 27.30 -39.18 -11.81
C LEU A 117 28.48 -40.03 -11.33
N THR A 118 29.69 -39.55 -11.62
CA THR A 118 30.93 -40.14 -11.11
C THR A 118 31.02 -40.01 -9.57
N PRO A 119 31.85 -40.82 -8.89
CA PRO A 119 32.05 -40.70 -7.44
C PRO A 119 32.47 -39.29 -7.00
N LYS A 120 33.32 -38.62 -7.78
CA LYS A 120 33.75 -37.24 -7.53
C LYS A 120 32.57 -36.25 -7.62
N GLN A 121 31.82 -36.30 -8.71
CA GLN A 121 30.64 -35.45 -8.91
C GLN A 121 29.62 -35.61 -7.79
N ARG A 122 29.34 -36.87 -7.41
CA ARG A 122 28.43 -37.20 -6.31
C ARG A 122 28.93 -36.66 -4.98
N SER A 123 30.23 -36.80 -4.69
CA SER A 123 30.84 -36.29 -3.45
C SER A 123 30.67 -34.77 -3.32
N GLU A 124 30.88 -34.03 -4.42
CA GLU A 124 30.68 -32.57 -4.46
C GLU A 124 29.22 -32.17 -4.23
N SER A 125 28.26 -32.84 -4.89
CA SER A 125 26.82 -32.64 -4.64
C SER A 125 26.43 -32.96 -3.18
N HIS A 126 26.95 -34.05 -2.62
CA HIS A 126 26.74 -34.43 -1.23
C HIS A 126 27.32 -33.42 -0.23
N ALA A 127 28.44 -32.77 -0.56
CA ALA A 127 29.02 -31.73 0.27
C ALA A 127 28.14 -30.48 0.33
N LYS A 128 27.58 -30.05 -0.81
CA LYS A 128 26.61 -28.94 -0.87
C LYS A 128 25.33 -29.25 -0.08
N HIS A 129 24.77 -30.46 -0.26
CA HIS A 129 23.61 -30.93 0.50
C HIS A 129 23.87 -30.91 2.01
N GLN A 130 24.99 -31.48 2.45
CA GLN A 130 25.38 -31.49 3.87
C GLN A 130 25.52 -30.06 4.41
N SER A 131 26.12 -29.17 3.63
CA SER A 131 26.34 -27.80 4.04
C SER A 131 25.05 -27.05 4.32
N PHE A 132 24.05 -27.19 3.44
CA PHE A 132 22.74 -26.58 3.63
C PHE A 132 22.13 -26.99 4.99
N TYR A 133 22.17 -28.29 5.30
CA TYR A 133 21.64 -28.81 6.55
C TYR A 133 22.46 -28.41 7.78
N ASN A 134 23.79 -28.27 7.66
CA ASN A 134 24.63 -27.75 8.73
C ASN A 134 24.29 -26.29 9.07
N VAL A 135 24.06 -25.46 8.05
CA VAL A 135 23.64 -24.07 8.23
C VAL A 135 22.21 -23.98 8.80
N LEU A 136 21.27 -24.77 8.28
CA LEU A 136 19.90 -24.86 8.80
C LEU A 136 19.88 -25.25 10.28
N ALA A 137 20.67 -26.26 10.66
CA ALA A 137 20.78 -26.69 12.05
C ALA A 137 21.37 -25.60 12.96
N ALA A 138 22.42 -24.90 12.51
CA ALA A 138 22.98 -23.77 13.27
C ALA A 138 21.96 -22.64 13.46
N LEU A 139 21.19 -22.33 12.42
CA LEU A 139 20.14 -21.32 12.44
C LEU A 139 19.02 -21.71 13.43
N ILE A 140 18.44 -22.90 13.30
CA ILE A 140 17.37 -23.36 14.19
C ILE A 140 17.86 -23.40 15.64
N THR A 141 19.08 -23.89 15.89
CA THR A 141 19.70 -23.88 17.22
C THR A 141 19.73 -22.47 17.80
N LYS A 142 20.15 -21.47 17.01
CA LYS A 142 20.19 -20.07 17.43
C LYS A 142 18.79 -19.53 17.75
N LEU A 143 17.80 -19.89 16.93
CA LEU A 143 16.41 -19.44 17.12
C LEU A 143 15.75 -20.07 18.34
N GLU A 144 15.93 -21.37 18.59
CA GLU A 144 15.43 -22.00 19.82
C GLU A 144 16.09 -21.39 21.07
N GLN A 145 17.38 -21.05 21.02
CA GLN A 145 18.05 -20.35 22.13
C GLN A 145 17.43 -18.98 22.42
N GLN A 146 17.13 -18.19 21.38
CA GLN A 146 16.57 -16.85 21.55
C GLN A 146 15.07 -16.87 21.90
N PHE A 147 14.28 -17.63 21.13
CA PHE A 147 12.82 -17.56 21.14
C PHE A 147 12.14 -18.74 21.84
N LYS A 148 12.91 -19.75 22.28
CA LYS A 148 12.46 -21.05 22.82
C LYS A 148 11.86 -21.99 21.77
N ASN A 149 10.99 -21.45 20.93
CA ASN A 149 10.28 -22.17 19.88
C ASN A 149 10.46 -21.42 18.56
N SER A 150 10.51 -22.18 17.47
CA SER A 150 10.59 -21.64 16.11
C SER A 150 9.65 -22.38 15.17
N ILE A 151 9.34 -21.78 14.04
CA ILE A 151 8.51 -22.36 12.99
C ILE A 151 9.21 -22.21 11.64
N VAL A 152 9.21 -23.27 10.85
CA VAL A 152 9.78 -23.33 9.49
C VAL A 152 8.65 -23.55 8.50
N PHE A 153 8.55 -22.69 7.49
CA PHE A 153 7.66 -22.88 6.35
C PHE A 153 8.49 -23.38 5.17
N ASP A 154 8.24 -24.63 4.76
CA ASP A 154 8.94 -25.25 3.63
C ASP A 154 8.05 -25.17 2.39
N LEU A 155 8.30 -24.14 1.59
CA LEU A 155 7.48 -23.76 0.45
C LEU A 155 7.98 -24.42 -0.83
N HIS A 156 7.04 -25.08 -1.48
CA HIS A 156 7.18 -25.77 -2.74
C HIS A 156 6.09 -25.33 -3.72
N SER A 157 6.21 -25.78 -4.96
CA SER A 157 5.16 -25.61 -5.96
C SER A 157 4.96 -26.87 -6.77
N TYR A 158 3.77 -27.05 -7.35
CA TYR A 158 3.51 -28.27 -8.12
C TYR A 158 2.69 -28.04 -9.38
N ASN A 159 2.94 -28.92 -10.35
CA ASN A 159 2.25 -28.96 -11.62
C ASN A 159 0.93 -29.73 -11.49
N HIS A 160 -0.16 -29.16 -12.00
CA HIS A 160 -1.52 -29.67 -11.81
C HIS A 160 -2.26 -30.01 -13.10
N GLN A 161 -1.84 -29.51 -14.27
CA GLN A 161 -2.62 -29.65 -15.52
C GLN A 161 -2.80 -31.12 -15.94
N ARG A 162 -1.89 -32.00 -15.49
CA ARG A 162 -1.95 -33.45 -15.71
C ARG A 162 -2.77 -34.23 -14.68
N ILE A 163 -3.19 -33.59 -13.59
CA ILE A 163 -3.94 -34.25 -12.52
C ILE A 163 -5.42 -34.15 -12.90
N ALA A 164 -6.05 -35.28 -13.19
CA ALA A 164 -7.44 -35.31 -13.64
C ALA A 164 -8.44 -34.81 -12.58
N ALA A 165 -8.10 -34.99 -11.30
CA ALA A 165 -8.90 -34.50 -10.18
C ALA A 165 -8.66 -33.00 -9.95
N ASP A 166 -9.69 -32.31 -9.46
CA ASP A 166 -9.52 -30.94 -8.99
C ASP A 166 -8.64 -30.90 -7.73
N THR A 167 -7.50 -30.23 -7.83
CA THR A 167 -6.50 -30.13 -6.77
C THR A 167 -6.51 -28.74 -6.13
N PRO A 168 -6.23 -28.65 -4.82
CA PRO A 168 -6.30 -27.39 -4.08
C PRO A 168 -5.27 -26.39 -4.61
N THR A 169 -5.49 -25.10 -4.43
CA THR A 169 -4.45 -24.09 -4.69
C THR A 169 -3.25 -24.27 -3.75
N PHE A 170 -3.51 -24.66 -2.50
CA PHE A 170 -2.49 -24.95 -1.51
C PHE A 170 -2.69 -26.32 -0.89
N ASN A 171 -1.64 -27.12 -0.81
CA ASN A 171 -1.65 -28.37 -0.08
C ASN A 171 -0.68 -28.28 1.11
N ILE A 172 -1.17 -28.52 2.33
CA ILE A 172 -0.36 -28.62 3.54
C ILE A 172 -0.09 -30.10 3.82
N GLY A 173 1.18 -30.47 3.94
CA GLY A 173 1.58 -31.85 4.24
C GLY A 173 1.78 -32.08 5.73
N THR A 174 1.04 -33.00 6.34
CA THR A 174 1.05 -33.17 7.81
C THR A 174 1.49 -34.54 8.32
N SER A 175 1.79 -35.51 7.46
CA SER A 175 2.07 -36.90 7.87
C SER A 175 3.29 -37.08 8.79
N GLN A 176 4.21 -36.11 8.83
CA GLN A 176 5.38 -36.11 9.73
C GLN A 176 5.25 -35.09 10.87
N ILE A 177 4.11 -34.43 11.03
CA ILE A 177 3.86 -33.47 12.10
C ILE A 177 3.25 -34.21 13.28
N ASP A 178 3.74 -33.93 14.49
CA ASP A 178 3.05 -34.28 15.73
C ASP A 178 1.73 -33.49 15.81
N ILE A 179 0.64 -34.10 15.32
CA ILE A 179 -0.68 -33.47 15.25
C ILE A 179 -1.28 -33.20 16.63
N GLU A 180 -0.97 -34.03 17.63
CA GLU A 180 -1.44 -33.79 19.00
C GLU A 180 -0.91 -32.46 19.53
N ARG A 181 0.36 -32.17 19.22
CA ARG A 181 1.01 -30.93 19.62
C ARG A 181 0.70 -29.74 18.71
N TRP A 182 0.79 -29.93 17.40
CA TRP A 182 0.84 -28.85 16.41
C TRP A 182 -0.38 -28.73 15.50
N GLY A 183 -1.35 -29.65 15.59
CA GLY A 183 -2.51 -29.71 14.69
C GLY A 183 -3.33 -28.42 14.65
N ALA A 184 -3.47 -27.73 15.78
CA ALA A 184 -4.16 -26.44 15.84
C ALA A 184 -3.46 -25.34 15.00
N THR A 185 -2.13 -25.34 14.95
CA THR A 185 -1.36 -24.41 14.10
C THR A 185 -1.53 -24.76 12.63
N CYS A 186 -1.54 -26.05 12.26
CA CYS A 186 -1.77 -26.50 10.88
C CYS A 186 -3.16 -26.06 10.39
N HIS A 187 -4.20 -26.30 11.20
CA HIS A 187 -5.56 -25.86 10.88
C HIS A 187 -5.68 -24.33 10.78
N HIS A 188 -4.97 -23.60 11.65
CA HIS A 188 -4.91 -22.14 11.56
C HIS A 188 -4.30 -21.69 10.22
N PHE A 189 -3.21 -22.31 9.78
CA PHE A 189 -2.56 -21.99 8.52
C PHE A 189 -3.47 -22.26 7.32
N GLU A 190 -4.12 -23.43 7.29
CA GLU A 190 -5.11 -23.78 6.26
C GLU A 190 -6.24 -22.73 6.18
N LYS A 191 -6.73 -22.28 7.34
CA LYS A 191 -7.75 -21.23 7.41
C LYS A 191 -7.24 -19.89 6.86
N GLN A 192 -5.99 -19.50 7.12
CA GLN A 192 -5.44 -18.26 6.57
C GLN A 192 -5.26 -18.33 5.06
N LEU A 193 -4.77 -19.46 4.53
CA LEU A 193 -4.63 -19.66 3.08
C LEU A 193 -5.99 -19.62 2.37
N ASN A 194 -7.05 -20.18 2.98
CA ASN A 194 -8.42 -20.12 2.43
C ASN A 194 -9.06 -18.72 2.46
N ARG A 195 -8.45 -17.72 3.10
CA ARG A 195 -8.91 -16.32 3.05
C ARG A 195 -8.35 -15.54 1.87
N MET A 196 -7.35 -16.09 1.17
CA MET A 196 -6.70 -15.43 0.05
C MET A 196 -7.65 -15.33 -1.14
N ALA A 197 -7.57 -14.20 -1.84
CA ALA A 197 -8.22 -14.00 -3.13
C ALA A 197 -7.14 -13.85 -4.20
N LEU A 198 -7.31 -14.53 -5.33
CA LEU A 198 -6.41 -14.41 -6.48
C LEU A 198 -7.20 -13.91 -7.69
N PRO A 199 -6.58 -13.14 -8.62
CA PRO A 199 -7.27 -12.57 -9.76
C PRO A 199 -7.92 -13.65 -10.62
N ASN A 200 -9.24 -13.61 -10.74
CA ASN A 200 -10.05 -14.54 -11.55
C ASN A 200 -9.86 -16.03 -11.20
N LEU A 201 -9.48 -16.35 -9.96
CA LEU A 201 -9.20 -17.73 -9.52
C LEU A 201 -9.91 -18.03 -8.20
N VAL A 202 -10.40 -19.26 -8.07
CA VAL A 202 -10.91 -19.78 -6.80
C VAL A 202 -9.73 -20.33 -6.00
N VAL A 203 -9.58 -19.86 -4.76
CA VAL A 203 -8.55 -20.35 -3.84
C VAL A 203 -9.14 -21.45 -2.95
N ARG A 204 -8.41 -22.56 -2.84
CA ARG A 204 -8.72 -23.64 -1.90
C ARG A 204 -7.42 -24.13 -1.26
N ALA A 205 -7.36 -24.16 0.07
CA ALA A 205 -6.29 -24.84 0.79
C ALA A 205 -6.83 -26.11 1.43
N ALA A 206 -6.04 -27.18 1.38
CA ALA A 206 -6.39 -28.48 1.97
C ALA A 206 -5.15 -29.18 2.54
N THR A 207 -5.41 -30.16 3.41
CA THR A 207 -4.36 -30.97 4.05
C THR A 207 -4.28 -32.35 3.42
N ASP A 208 -3.08 -32.79 3.07
CA ASP A 208 -2.75 -34.16 2.62
C ASP A 208 -3.53 -34.70 1.39
N GLU A 209 -4.17 -33.84 0.60
CA GLU A 209 -4.94 -34.27 -0.59
C GLU A 209 -4.05 -34.71 -1.76
N VAL A 210 -2.96 -33.98 -2.01
CA VAL A 210 -2.02 -34.26 -3.11
C VAL A 210 -0.67 -34.71 -2.56
N PHE A 211 -0.16 -34.01 -1.55
CA PHE A 211 1.14 -34.30 -0.93
C PHE A 211 0.99 -34.45 0.57
N GLN A 212 1.61 -35.49 1.13
CA GLN A 212 1.46 -35.80 2.55
C GLN A 212 2.54 -35.17 3.45
N GLY A 213 3.46 -34.37 2.91
CA GLY A 213 4.54 -33.76 3.70
C GLY A 213 5.63 -34.74 4.15
N ARG A 214 5.96 -35.76 3.34
CA ARG A 214 6.99 -36.76 3.63
C ARG A 214 8.41 -36.33 3.19
N GLY A 215 8.68 -35.03 3.28
CA GLY A 215 9.95 -34.43 2.87
C GLY A 215 11.11 -34.76 3.82
N TYR A 216 12.35 -34.63 3.35
CA TYR A 216 13.52 -34.79 4.20
C TYR A 216 13.76 -33.59 5.12
N LEU A 217 13.36 -32.37 4.73
CA LEU A 217 13.60 -31.19 5.56
C LEU A 217 12.89 -31.31 6.91
N ILE A 218 11.59 -31.62 6.90
CA ILE A 218 10.82 -31.89 8.13
C ILE A 218 11.37 -33.10 8.89
N ALA A 219 11.70 -34.21 8.22
CA ALA A 219 12.28 -35.38 8.87
C ALA A 219 13.61 -35.06 9.58
N HIS A 220 14.45 -34.25 8.95
CA HIS A 220 15.73 -33.82 9.50
C HIS A 220 15.51 -32.92 10.72
N VAL A 221 14.63 -31.92 10.63
CA VAL A 221 14.37 -31.01 11.75
C VAL A 221 13.77 -31.76 12.94
N ASN A 222 12.76 -32.59 12.73
CA ASN A 222 12.13 -33.38 13.79
C ASN A 222 13.10 -34.33 14.51
N ALA A 223 14.13 -34.82 13.81
CA ALA A 223 15.12 -35.71 14.40
C ALA A 223 16.15 -34.99 15.30
N HIS A 224 16.24 -33.66 15.23
CA HIS A 224 17.26 -32.87 15.94
C HIS A 224 16.69 -31.77 16.85
N PHE A 225 15.42 -31.36 16.66
CA PHE A 225 14.82 -30.21 17.33
C PHE A 225 13.42 -30.52 17.85
N ASP A 226 13.24 -30.44 19.17
CA ASP A 226 11.96 -30.71 19.83
C ASP A 226 11.04 -29.48 19.87
N ASN A 227 11.53 -28.26 19.63
CA ASN A 227 10.74 -27.03 19.77
C ASN A 227 10.52 -26.28 18.44
N THR A 228 10.85 -26.93 17.32
CA THR A 228 10.62 -26.41 15.97
C THR A 228 9.50 -27.16 15.27
N LEU A 229 8.50 -26.41 14.78
CA LEU A 229 7.48 -26.94 13.87
C LEU A 229 7.92 -26.68 12.43
N VAL A 230 7.88 -27.69 11.56
CA VAL A 230 8.00 -27.52 10.11
C VAL A 230 6.62 -27.68 9.47
N LEU A 231 6.24 -26.74 8.61
CA LEU A 231 5.03 -26.78 7.78
C LEU A 231 5.41 -26.91 6.30
N PRO A 232 5.41 -28.14 5.75
CA PRO A 232 5.49 -28.35 4.31
C PRO A 232 4.25 -27.81 3.61
N VAL A 233 4.43 -26.93 2.64
CA VAL A 233 3.35 -26.31 1.87
C VAL A 233 3.67 -26.29 0.39
N GLU A 234 2.71 -26.73 -0.40
CA GLU A 234 2.79 -26.87 -1.84
C GLU A 234 1.81 -25.91 -2.49
N VAL A 235 2.30 -25.02 -3.36
CA VAL A 235 1.46 -24.07 -4.10
C VAL A 235 1.26 -24.59 -5.53
N LYS A 236 0.00 -24.75 -5.92
CA LYS A 236 -0.36 -25.04 -7.31
C LYS A 236 0.20 -23.94 -8.20
N LYS A 237 0.87 -24.28 -9.30
CA LYS A 237 1.40 -23.29 -10.27
C LYS A 237 0.29 -22.60 -11.06
N VAL A 238 -0.50 -21.78 -10.36
CA VAL A 238 -1.55 -20.91 -10.92
C VAL A 238 -1.00 -19.54 -11.33
N PHE A 239 0.22 -19.22 -10.89
CA PHE A 239 0.93 -17.98 -11.19
C PHE A 239 1.81 -18.07 -12.45
N MET A 240 1.82 -19.22 -13.13
CA MET A 240 2.55 -19.42 -14.37
C MET A 240 1.94 -20.56 -15.19
N ASP A 241 2.22 -20.57 -16.48
CA ASP A 241 2.02 -21.75 -17.32
C ASP A 241 3.12 -22.77 -17.02
N GLU A 242 2.73 -23.92 -16.48
CA GLU A 242 3.68 -24.97 -16.07
C GLU A 242 4.33 -25.73 -17.25
N THR A 243 3.84 -25.56 -18.47
CA THR A 243 4.39 -26.16 -19.69
C THR A 243 5.39 -25.23 -20.36
N THR A 244 5.05 -23.95 -20.52
CA THR A 244 5.89 -22.96 -21.22
C THR A 244 6.85 -22.24 -20.27
N GLY A 245 6.52 -22.17 -18.97
CA GLY A 245 7.21 -21.36 -17.99
C GLY A 245 6.83 -19.88 -17.98
N GLU A 246 5.80 -19.49 -18.75
CA GLU A 246 5.34 -18.11 -18.84
C GLU A 246 4.71 -17.67 -17.52
N LEU A 247 5.22 -16.58 -16.95
CA LEU A 247 4.74 -16.05 -15.68
C LEU A 247 3.45 -15.22 -15.87
N TYR A 248 2.55 -15.29 -14.89
CA TYR A 248 1.38 -14.41 -14.74
C TYR A 248 1.62 -13.43 -13.57
N PRO A 249 2.21 -12.24 -13.83
CA PRO A 249 2.71 -11.37 -12.75
C PRO A 249 1.64 -10.92 -11.76
N LEU A 250 0.44 -10.60 -12.25
CA LEU A 250 -0.67 -10.17 -11.39
C LEU A 250 -1.11 -11.25 -10.40
N VAL A 251 -1.06 -12.53 -10.81
CA VAL A 251 -1.37 -13.64 -9.91
C VAL A 251 -0.22 -13.85 -8.93
N LEU A 252 1.03 -13.76 -9.37
CA LEU A 252 2.20 -13.85 -8.50
C LEU A 252 2.20 -12.75 -7.42
N GLU A 253 1.85 -11.52 -7.79
CA GLU A 253 1.80 -10.37 -6.87
C GLU A 253 0.79 -10.57 -5.73
N GLU A 254 -0.45 -10.93 -6.07
CA GLU A 254 -1.48 -11.24 -5.06
C GLU A 254 -1.11 -12.48 -4.23
N LEU A 255 -0.42 -13.44 -4.83
CA LEU A 255 0.08 -14.62 -4.13
C LEU A 255 1.19 -14.25 -3.12
N LYS A 256 2.10 -13.32 -3.46
CA LYS A 256 3.14 -12.81 -2.54
C LYS A 256 2.50 -12.14 -1.31
N ALA A 257 1.55 -11.23 -1.52
CA ALA A 257 0.84 -10.56 -0.43
C ALA A 257 0.04 -11.54 0.43
N GLY A 258 -0.69 -12.46 -0.21
CA GLY A 258 -1.48 -13.48 0.48
C GLY A 258 -0.64 -14.45 1.31
N VAL A 259 0.49 -14.93 0.76
CA VAL A 259 1.42 -15.83 1.47
C VAL A 259 2.10 -15.09 2.63
N LYS A 260 2.52 -13.83 2.44
CA LYS A 260 3.05 -12.97 3.50
C LYS A 260 2.07 -12.89 4.69
N LEU A 261 0.80 -12.61 4.41
CA LEU A 261 -0.24 -12.52 5.45
C LEU A 261 -0.46 -13.89 6.13
N ALA A 262 -0.62 -14.97 5.36
CA ALA A 262 -0.93 -16.28 5.92
C ALA A 262 0.20 -16.82 6.82
N ILE A 263 1.46 -16.66 6.39
CA ILE A 263 2.63 -17.08 7.17
C ILE A 263 2.78 -16.21 8.43
N SER A 264 2.70 -14.86 8.31
CA SER A 264 2.89 -13.96 9.46
C SER A 264 1.81 -14.13 10.53
N GLU A 265 0.53 -14.29 10.15
CA GLU A 265 -0.56 -14.58 11.07
C GLU A 265 -0.40 -15.93 11.77
N THR A 266 -0.01 -16.97 11.02
CA THR A 266 0.21 -18.31 11.56
C THR A 266 1.40 -18.34 12.50
N ALA A 267 2.50 -17.68 12.15
CA ALA A 267 3.67 -17.55 13.01
C ALA A 267 3.34 -16.79 14.29
N ALA A 268 2.58 -15.70 14.22
CA ALA A 268 2.12 -14.99 15.41
C ALA A 268 1.23 -15.88 16.30
N TYR A 269 0.29 -16.62 15.69
CA TYR A 269 -0.53 -17.61 16.40
C TYR A 269 0.32 -18.67 17.12
N PHE A 270 1.30 -19.25 16.41
CA PHE A 270 2.25 -20.21 16.96
C PHE A 270 3.03 -19.61 18.15
N MET A 271 3.57 -18.41 18.00
CA MET A 271 4.36 -17.76 19.05
C MET A 271 3.52 -17.37 20.27
N ARG A 272 2.27 -16.94 20.09
CA ARG A 272 1.35 -16.72 21.23
C ARG A 272 1.10 -18.02 22.00
N ARG A 273 1.00 -19.17 21.31
CA ARG A 273 0.75 -20.46 21.94
C ARG A 273 1.99 -21.02 22.64
N PHE A 274 3.12 -21.06 21.95
CA PHE A 274 4.31 -21.81 22.39
C PHE A 274 5.51 -20.95 22.78
N GLY A 275 5.56 -19.70 22.30
CA GLY A 275 6.61 -18.74 22.61
C GLY A 275 6.49 -18.14 24.01
N LYS A 276 7.53 -17.38 24.38
CA LYS A 276 7.63 -16.66 25.66
C LYS A 276 6.64 -15.49 25.76
N ARG A 277 6.42 -14.76 24.65
CA ARG A 277 5.54 -13.59 24.59
C ARG A 277 4.14 -13.99 24.16
N LYS A 278 3.11 -13.63 24.94
CA LYS A 278 1.70 -13.94 24.66
C LYS A 278 0.98 -12.91 23.79
N SER A 279 1.59 -11.75 23.56
CA SER A 279 1.04 -10.63 22.80
C SER A 279 1.74 -10.42 21.44
N VAL A 280 2.32 -11.47 20.86
CA VAL A 280 2.98 -11.38 19.54
C VAL A 280 1.94 -11.11 18.46
N ARG A 281 2.15 -10.06 17.66
CA ARG A 281 1.36 -9.69 16.48
C ARG A 281 2.06 -10.18 15.22
N ASN A 282 1.32 -10.32 14.12
CA ASN A 282 1.86 -10.69 12.80
C ASN A 282 3.00 -9.77 12.33
N VAL A 283 2.88 -8.46 12.57
CA VAL A 283 3.91 -7.46 12.21
C VAL A 283 5.24 -7.65 12.95
N ASP A 284 5.21 -8.25 14.14
CA ASP A 284 6.42 -8.51 14.94
C ASP A 284 7.28 -9.65 14.34
N LEU A 285 6.78 -10.34 13.30
CA LEU A 285 7.48 -11.43 12.60
C LEU A 285 8.13 -10.96 11.29
N LEU A 286 7.95 -9.69 10.92
CA LEU A 286 8.49 -9.07 9.73
C LEU A 286 9.67 -8.17 10.10
N SER A 287 10.54 -7.87 9.12
CA SER A 287 11.67 -6.96 9.37
C SER A 287 11.20 -5.56 9.74
N SER A 288 11.84 -4.96 10.75
CA SER A 288 11.63 -3.56 11.16
C SER A 288 12.46 -2.55 10.35
N THR A 289 13.33 -3.01 9.45
CA THR A 289 14.33 -2.16 8.80
C THR A 289 13.94 -1.75 7.38
N LEU A 290 14.11 -0.48 7.04
CA LEU A 290 14.02 0.00 5.66
C LEU A 290 15.25 -0.45 4.87
N SER A 291 15.03 -1.28 3.84
CA SER A 291 16.12 -1.76 3.01
C SER A 291 16.74 -0.63 2.16
N PRO A 292 18.03 -0.72 1.79
CA PRO A 292 18.68 0.25 0.91
C PRO A 292 17.95 0.47 -0.43
N GLU A 293 17.33 -0.59 -0.96
CA GLU A 293 16.58 -0.58 -2.21
C GLU A 293 15.34 0.31 -2.11
N ILE A 294 14.58 0.21 -1.00
CA ILE A 294 13.40 1.07 -0.74
C ILE A 294 13.83 2.54 -0.65
N ILE A 295 14.90 2.83 0.11
CA ILE A 295 15.41 4.20 0.28
C ILE A 295 15.88 4.79 -1.06
N SER A 296 16.55 3.99 -1.88
CA SER A 296 17.04 4.40 -3.21
C SER A 296 15.89 4.67 -4.19
N LEU A 297 14.90 3.77 -4.22
CA LEU A 297 13.69 3.90 -5.02
C LEU A 297 12.92 5.18 -4.64
N ASP A 298 12.70 5.38 -3.34
CA ASP A 298 11.99 6.55 -2.81
C ASP A 298 12.65 7.88 -3.20
N LYS A 299 13.97 7.98 -3.04
CA LYS A 299 14.73 9.17 -3.43
C LYS A 299 14.64 9.43 -4.94
N SER A 300 14.68 8.38 -5.74
CA SER A 300 14.57 8.47 -7.21
C SER A 300 13.18 8.93 -7.63
N LEU A 301 12.13 8.34 -7.06
CA LEU A 301 10.74 8.75 -7.27
C LEU A 301 10.53 10.22 -6.88
N PHE A 302 11.01 10.61 -5.69
CA PHE A 302 10.88 11.98 -5.20
C PHE A 302 11.58 13.00 -6.11
N LYS A 303 12.77 12.67 -6.62
CA LYS A 303 13.50 13.53 -7.56
C LYS A 303 12.72 13.78 -8.85
N ILE A 304 11.99 12.78 -9.35
CA ILE A 304 11.18 12.89 -10.56
C ILE A 304 9.92 13.73 -10.28
N ALA A 305 9.20 13.45 -9.19
CA ALA A 305 7.84 13.91 -8.98
C ALA A 305 7.65 15.18 -8.14
N ASN A 306 8.68 15.65 -7.41
CA ASN A 306 8.52 16.73 -6.42
C ASN A 306 8.03 18.09 -6.97
N ASN A 307 8.14 18.33 -8.28
CA ASN A 307 7.79 19.61 -8.92
C ASN A 307 6.43 19.60 -9.66
N VAL A 308 5.64 18.53 -9.52
CA VAL A 308 4.35 18.40 -10.24
C VAL A 308 3.20 19.02 -9.44
N ALA A 309 3.09 20.35 -9.49
CA ALA A 309 2.04 21.12 -8.82
C ALA A 309 0.76 21.26 -9.67
N THR A 310 -0.28 20.46 -9.38
CA THR A 310 -1.52 20.39 -10.18
C THR A 310 -2.30 21.70 -10.26
N LEU A 311 -2.58 22.33 -9.12
CA LEU A 311 -3.46 23.51 -9.05
C LEU A 311 -2.91 24.72 -9.82
N LYS A 312 -1.59 24.77 -10.02
CA LYS A 312 -0.89 25.83 -10.76
C LYS A 312 -1.26 25.88 -12.24
N TYR A 313 -1.65 24.75 -12.83
CA TYR A 313 -1.98 24.65 -14.27
C TYR A 313 -3.49 24.61 -14.52
N ILE A 314 -4.27 24.03 -13.59
CA ILE A 314 -5.72 23.87 -13.74
C ILE A 314 -6.48 25.19 -13.50
N ASN A 315 -5.95 26.12 -12.71
CA ASN A 315 -6.65 27.40 -12.47
C ASN A 315 -6.55 28.32 -13.70
N PRO A 316 -7.69 28.80 -14.26
CA PRO A 316 -7.64 29.76 -15.35
C PRO A 316 -6.96 31.07 -14.94
N ILE A 317 -6.24 31.70 -15.87
CA ILE A 317 -5.55 32.98 -15.63
C ILE A 317 -6.44 34.21 -15.86
N ASN A 318 -7.61 34.03 -16.47
CA ASN A 318 -8.53 35.09 -16.89
C ASN A 318 -9.90 35.09 -16.18
N ILE A 319 -10.04 34.38 -15.03
CA ILE A 319 -11.32 34.22 -14.31
C ILE A 319 -12.04 35.56 -14.09
N ALA A 320 -11.33 36.58 -13.61
CA ALA A 320 -11.94 37.88 -13.29
C ALA A 320 -12.54 38.59 -14.51
N SER A 321 -11.86 38.51 -15.66
CA SER A 321 -12.34 39.07 -16.93
C SER A 321 -13.57 38.31 -17.42
N GLU A 322 -13.49 36.98 -17.44
CA GLU A 322 -14.58 36.14 -17.92
C GLU A 322 -15.82 36.22 -17.03
N ARG A 323 -15.65 36.32 -15.72
CA ARG A 323 -16.75 36.59 -14.78
C ARG A 323 -17.51 37.86 -15.16
N LYS A 324 -16.78 38.96 -15.38
CA LYS A 324 -17.39 40.24 -15.74
C LYS A 324 -18.18 40.13 -17.06
N LYS A 325 -17.63 39.45 -18.07
CA LYS A 325 -18.30 39.22 -19.36
C LYS A 325 -19.55 38.34 -19.21
N PHE A 326 -19.41 37.22 -18.49
CA PHE A 326 -20.48 36.24 -18.28
C PHE A 326 -21.68 36.87 -17.56
N LEU A 327 -21.43 37.57 -16.45
CA LEU A 327 -22.49 38.23 -15.67
C LEU A 327 -23.13 39.39 -16.43
N ALA A 328 -22.36 40.18 -17.20
CA ALA A 328 -22.90 41.24 -18.05
C ALA A 328 -23.86 40.70 -19.13
N LYS A 329 -23.59 39.50 -19.64
CA LYS A 329 -24.47 38.79 -20.58
C LYS A 329 -25.53 37.91 -19.88
N LYS A 330 -25.74 38.10 -18.57
CA LYS A 330 -26.71 37.32 -17.75
C LYS A 330 -26.55 35.80 -17.86
N GLY A 331 -25.30 35.34 -18.08
CA GLY A 331 -24.96 33.93 -18.20
C GLY A 331 -25.44 33.25 -19.49
N ALA A 332 -25.65 34.00 -20.58
CA ALA A 332 -26.09 33.44 -21.86
C ALA A 332 -24.94 32.86 -22.73
N VAL A 333 -23.69 33.21 -22.43
CA VAL A 333 -22.50 32.77 -23.18
C VAL A 333 -21.48 32.22 -22.20
N ALA A 334 -21.05 30.98 -22.38
CA ALA A 334 -20.09 30.32 -21.49
C ALA A 334 -18.74 31.07 -21.45
N PRO A 335 -18.03 31.06 -20.30
CA PRO A 335 -16.69 31.60 -20.19
C PRO A 335 -15.67 30.90 -21.09
N GLU A 336 -14.75 31.67 -21.68
CA GLU A 336 -13.60 31.10 -22.40
C GLU A 336 -12.35 31.17 -21.51
N PHE A 337 -12.02 30.06 -20.86
CA PHE A 337 -10.91 30.00 -19.91
C PHE A 337 -9.56 29.75 -20.58
N ASN A 338 -8.57 30.56 -20.19
CA ASN A 338 -7.18 30.42 -20.60
C ASN A 338 -6.34 29.83 -19.46
N TYR A 339 -5.43 28.92 -19.79
CA TYR A 339 -4.62 28.19 -18.82
C TYR A 339 -3.12 28.46 -19.00
N LYS A 340 -2.36 28.19 -17.93
CA LYS A 340 -0.90 28.27 -17.97
C LYS A 340 -0.33 27.06 -18.71
N GLN A 341 0.64 27.30 -19.57
CA GLN A 341 1.35 26.24 -20.28
C GLN A 341 2.15 25.33 -19.33
N LEU A 342 2.08 24.03 -19.58
CA LEU A 342 2.90 23.04 -18.90
C LEU A 342 4.38 23.25 -19.24
N ASN A 343 5.24 23.18 -18.23
CA ASN A 343 6.69 23.29 -18.36
C ASN A 343 7.39 21.94 -18.11
N ILE A 344 6.69 20.83 -18.37
CA ILE A 344 7.17 19.46 -18.18
C ILE A 344 6.92 18.70 -19.48
N ASN A 345 7.89 17.89 -19.91
CA ASN A 345 7.69 16.94 -21.02
C ASN A 345 6.94 15.70 -20.49
N PRO A 346 5.67 15.47 -20.88
CA PRO A 346 4.87 14.38 -20.34
C PRO A 346 5.40 12.99 -20.68
N TYR A 347 5.92 12.81 -21.90
CA TYR A 347 6.45 11.52 -22.35
C TYR A 347 7.69 11.14 -21.53
N GLN A 348 8.64 12.07 -21.42
CA GLN A 348 9.86 11.85 -20.64
C GLN A 348 9.56 11.60 -19.16
N PHE A 349 8.57 12.29 -18.59
CA PHE A 349 8.16 12.09 -17.20
C PHE A 349 7.62 10.67 -16.96
N ARG A 350 6.70 10.18 -17.82
CA ARG A 350 6.16 8.81 -17.72
C ARG A 350 7.27 7.78 -17.90
N GLU A 351 8.16 7.99 -18.87
CA GLU A 351 9.29 7.10 -19.12
C GLU A 351 10.20 6.98 -17.87
N GLN A 352 10.50 8.09 -17.21
CA GLN A 352 11.31 8.09 -15.98
C GLN A 352 10.63 7.37 -14.81
N LEU A 353 9.31 7.50 -14.68
CA LEU A 353 8.55 6.80 -13.64
C LEU A 353 8.56 5.29 -13.85
N TYR A 354 8.27 4.80 -15.06
CA TYR A 354 8.20 3.36 -15.33
C TYR A 354 9.57 2.67 -15.40
N LYS A 355 10.66 3.43 -15.43
CA LYS A 355 12.04 2.90 -15.32
C LYS A 355 12.50 2.72 -13.86
N LEU A 356 11.69 3.10 -12.88
CA LEU A 356 12.04 2.92 -11.47
C LEU A 356 12.09 1.42 -11.12
N PRO A 357 13.13 0.95 -10.40
CA PRO A 357 13.37 -0.47 -10.16
C PRO A 357 12.52 -0.99 -8.98
N VAL A 358 11.20 -0.97 -9.13
CA VAL A 358 10.25 -1.36 -8.08
C VAL A 358 10.30 -2.87 -7.81
N GLU A 359 10.69 -3.66 -8.81
CA GLU A 359 10.91 -5.11 -8.75
C GLU A 359 11.95 -5.52 -7.70
N ASN A 360 12.90 -4.63 -7.36
CA ASN A 360 13.95 -4.91 -6.36
C ASN A 360 13.46 -4.80 -4.91
N VAL A 361 12.24 -4.30 -4.68
CA VAL A 361 11.66 -4.23 -3.33
C VAL A 361 11.12 -5.60 -2.93
N MET A 362 11.70 -6.16 -1.87
CA MET A 362 11.39 -7.52 -1.39
C MET A 362 10.10 -7.60 -0.56
N ASP A 363 9.66 -6.50 0.05
CA ASP A 363 8.41 -6.48 0.80
C ASP A 363 7.23 -6.28 -0.17
N ALA A 364 6.34 -7.27 -0.24
CA ALA A 364 5.27 -7.32 -1.24
C ALA A 364 4.32 -6.10 -1.16
N ASP A 365 3.94 -5.71 0.05
CA ASP A 365 2.98 -4.62 0.24
C ASP A 365 3.62 -3.25 -0.04
N ILE A 366 4.88 -3.05 0.36
CA ILE A 366 5.62 -1.83 0.04
C ILE A 366 5.87 -1.75 -1.47
N GLN A 367 6.21 -2.86 -2.12
CA GLN A 367 6.35 -2.93 -3.57
C GLN A 367 5.06 -2.49 -4.27
N GLN A 368 3.90 -3.01 -3.85
CA GLN A 368 2.60 -2.64 -4.39
C GLN A 368 2.26 -1.15 -4.16
N LEU A 369 2.53 -0.64 -2.97
CA LEU A 369 2.37 0.78 -2.63
C LEU A 369 3.10 1.70 -3.64
N TYR A 370 4.38 1.40 -3.94
CA TYR A 370 5.15 2.21 -4.88
C TYR A 370 4.64 2.11 -6.32
N ARG A 371 4.18 0.92 -6.76
CA ARG A 371 3.53 0.76 -8.08
C ARG A 371 2.28 1.62 -8.19
N HIS A 372 1.40 1.55 -7.18
CA HIS A 372 0.19 2.36 -7.12
C HIS A 372 0.51 3.87 -7.16
N VAL A 373 1.54 4.33 -6.44
CA VAL A 373 1.96 5.74 -6.49
C VAL A 373 2.45 6.13 -7.88
N ILE A 374 3.25 5.28 -8.53
CA ILE A 374 3.77 5.52 -9.89
C ILE A 374 2.63 5.65 -10.90
N ASP A 375 1.68 4.72 -10.89
CA ASP A 375 0.53 4.71 -11.80
C ASP A 375 -0.39 5.92 -11.57
N ASN A 376 -0.58 6.29 -10.30
CA ASN A 376 -1.35 7.48 -9.93
C ASN A 376 -0.65 8.76 -10.42
N LEU A 377 0.68 8.86 -10.33
CA LEU A 377 1.44 9.99 -10.88
C LEU A 377 1.38 10.04 -12.40
N ALA A 378 1.41 8.90 -13.10
CA ALA A 378 1.22 8.84 -14.54
C ALA A 378 -0.18 9.35 -14.95
N THR A 379 -1.23 8.88 -14.27
CA THR A 379 -2.61 9.35 -14.48
C THR A 379 -2.77 10.84 -14.19
N LYS A 380 -2.08 11.35 -13.18
CA LYS A 380 -2.04 12.79 -12.86
C LYS A 380 -1.45 13.62 -14.01
N ILE A 381 -0.43 13.11 -14.70
CA ILE A 381 0.14 13.78 -15.87
C ILE A 381 -0.83 13.75 -17.05
N ASP A 382 -1.56 12.65 -17.27
CA ASP A 382 -2.61 12.58 -18.30
C ASP A 382 -3.66 13.68 -18.09
N LEU A 383 -4.12 13.86 -16.85
CA LEU A 383 -5.02 14.95 -16.46
C LEU A 383 -4.44 16.34 -16.78
N LEU A 384 -3.16 16.57 -16.48
CA LEU A 384 -2.53 17.86 -16.76
C LEU A 384 -2.40 18.13 -18.26
N CYS A 385 -2.12 17.10 -19.06
CA CYS A 385 -1.94 17.23 -20.51
C CYS A 385 -3.24 17.56 -21.25
N SER A 386 -4.39 17.15 -20.72
CA SER A 386 -5.69 17.41 -21.33
C SER A 386 -6.35 18.72 -20.86
N ILE A 387 -5.66 19.55 -20.07
CA ILE A 387 -6.22 20.85 -19.61
C ILE A 387 -6.66 21.69 -20.82
N GLY A 388 -7.93 22.09 -20.81
CA GLY A 388 -8.53 22.91 -21.87
C GLY A 388 -9.01 22.11 -23.09
N THR A 389 -8.98 20.77 -23.04
CA THR A 389 -9.54 19.90 -24.09
C THR A 389 -10.73 19.10 -23.56
N ASP A 390 -11.52 18.52 -24.47
CA ASP A 390 -12.66 17.67 -24.12
C ASP A 390 -12.25 16.38 -23.38
N ASP A 391 -10.98 15.99 -23.48
CA ASP A 391 -10.43 14.82 -22.79
C ASP A 391 -10.24 15.04 -21.28
N PHE A 392 -10.23 16.30 -20.82
CA PHE A 392 -9.99 16.62 -19.42
C PHE A 392 -10.97 15.95 -18.47
N VAL A 393 -12.26 15.97 -18.81
CA VAL A 393 -13.30 15.40 -17.94
C VAL A 393 -13.09 13.90 -17.74
N TYR A 394 -12.69 13.16 -18.78
CA TYR A 394 -12.43 11.71 -18.67
C TYR A 394 -11.20 11.41 -17.81
N ASN A 395 -10.13 12.20 -17.94
CA ASN A 395 -8.97 12.07 -17.06
C ASN A 395 -9.28 12.50 -15.62
N SER A 396 -10.17 13.47 -15.43
CA SER A 396 -10.64 13.86 -14.10
C SER A 396 -11.47 12.76 -13.46
N LEU A 397 -12.35 12.10 -14.22
CA LEU A 397 -13.11 10.94 -13.79
C LEU A 397 -12.18 9.77 -13.42
N LYS A 398 -11.15 9.51 -14.24
CA LYS A 398 -10.16 8.46 -13.95
C LYS A 398 -9.38 8.73 -12.66
N TYR A 399 -9.02 9.99 -12.39
CA TYR A 399 -8.18 10.36 -11.25
C TYR A 399 -8.97 10.60 -9.94
N TYR A 400 -10.10 11.30 -10.01
CA TYR A 400 -10.90 11.67 -8.83
C TYR A 400 -12.21 10.89 -8.71
N GLY A 401 -12.66 10.21 -9.76
CA GLY A 401 -13.98 9.57 -9.81
C GLY A 401 -15.13 10.54 -10.12
N GLN A 402 -16.34 10.07 -9.84
CA GLN A 402 -17.60 10.80 -9.90
C GLN A 402 -18.43 10.54 -8.64
N PRO A 403 -19.35 11.45 -8.28
CA PRO A 403 -20.31 11.17 -7.21
C PRO A 403 -21.21 9.99 -7.59
N ASP A 404 -21.41 9.07 -6.65
CA ASP A 404 -22.38 7.99 -6.79
C ASP A 404 -23.78 8.41 -6.29
N LYS A 405 -24.76 7.48 -6.33
CA LYS A 405 -26.14 7.76 -5.93
C LYS A 405 -26.26 8.15 -4.46
N ASP A 406 -25.44 7.56 -3.59
CA ASP A 406 -25.47 7.85 -2.15
C ASP A 406 -24.82 9.21 -1.88
N ASP A 407 -23.74 9.55 -2.60
CA ASP A 407 -23.12 10.88 -2.54
C ASP A 407 -24.12 11.99 -2.89
N ILE A 408 -24.92 11.79 -3.95
CA ILE A 408 -25.96 12.74 -4.37
C ILE A 408 -27.10 12.79 -3.35
N ALA A 409 -27.58 11.65 -2.87
CA ALA A 409 -28.65 11.58 -1.88
C ALA A 409 -28.26 12.28 -0.56
N ASN A 410 -27.02 12.07 -0.09
CA ASN A 410 -26.46 12.73 1.08
C ASN A 410 -26.40 14.25 0.88
N ALA A 411 -25.97 14.71 -0.30
CA ALA A 411 -25.94 16.13 -0.62
C ALA A 411 -27.35 16.75 -0.63
N GLU A 412 -28.32 16.11 -1.29
CA GLU A 412 -29.70 16.59 -1.29
C GLU A 412 -30.33 16.62 0.10
N PHE A 413 -30.05 15.60 0.93
CA PHE A 413 -30.51 15.54 2.31
C PHE A 413 -30.02 16.75 3.11
N LEU A 414 -28.71 17.06 3.05
CA LEU A 414 -28.13 18.20 3.75
C LEU A 414 -28.69 19.54 3.25
N LEU A 415 -28.97 19.65 1.94
CA LEU A 415 -29.55 20.88 1.36
C LEU A 415 -30.99 21.13 1.77
N ARG A 416 -31.74 20.08 2.15
CA ARG A 416 -33.12 20.17 2.65
C ARG A 416 -33.20 20.50 4.14
N ALA A 417 -32.08 20.46 4.88
CA ALA A 417 -32.08 20.74 6.30
C ALA A 417 -32.45 22.22 6.57
N PRO A 418 -33.40 22.49 7.49
CA PRO A 418 -33.79 23.86 7.85
C PRO A 418 -32.63 24.59 8.53
N GLU A 419 -32.60 25.91 8.43
CA GLU A 419 -31.62 26.72 9.14
C GLU A 419 -31.69 26.50 10.65
N ILE A 420 -30.53 26.53 11.31
CA ILE A 420 -30.41 26.36 12.76
C ILE A 420 -30.29 27.74 13.39
N GLU A 421 -31.17 28.06 14.33
CA GLU A 421 -31.10 29.33 15.07
C GLU A 421 -29.75 29.46 15.80
N GLY A 422 -29.07 30.59 15.59
CA GLY A 422 -27.76 30.86 16.21
C GLY A 422 -26.55 30.19 15.55
N ASP A 423 -26.73 29.52 14.39
CA ASP A 423 -25.58 28.98 13.64
C ASP A 423 -24.79 30.07 12.90
N ASP A 424 -25.44 31.20 12.59
CA ASP A 424 -24.80 32.39 12.03
C ASP A 424 -24.18 33.26 13.14
N ASP A 425 -22.85 33.34 13.15
CA ASP A 425 -22.13 34.29 14.00
C ASP A 425 -22.36 35.73 13.49
N ALA A 426 -22.73 36.63 14.39
CA ALA A 426 -22.80 38.06 14.09
C ALA A 426 -21.42 38.73 13.88
N LEU A 427 -20.36 38.11 14.41
CA LEU A 427 -18.99 38.64 14.37
C LEU A 427 -18.26 38.16 13.11
N ILE A 428 -17.88 39.11 12.27
CA ILE A 428 -17.13 38.87 11.03
C ILE A 428 -15.75 39.53 11.14
N TYR A 429 -14.72 38.74 10.93
CA TYR A 429 -13.31 39.12 11.00
C TYR A 429 -12.68 39.22 9.61
N ASP A 430 -11.79 40.18 9.43
CA ASP A 430 -11.05 40.37 8.18
C ASP A 430 -9.79 39.48 8.11
N ALA A 431 -9.12 39.51 6.95
CA ALA A 431 -7.89 38.77 6.74
C ALA A 431 -6.75 39.16 7.70
N ASN A 432 -6.69 40.41 8.20
CA ASN A 432 -5.64 40.83 9.14
C ASN A 432 -5.81 40.17 10.50
N HIS A 433 -7.06 40.10 10.98
CA HIS A 433 -7.40 39.39 12.20
C HIS A 433 -7.14 37.89 12.04
N ALA A 434 -7.51 37.30 10.90
CA ALA A 434 -7.26 35.90 10.61
C ALA A 434 -5.76 35.55 10.65
N VAL A 435 -4.87 36.39 10.08
CA VAL A 435 -3.41 36.19 10.17
C VAL A 435 -2.96 36.11 11.62
N LYS A 436 -3.40 37.04 12.48
CA LYS A 436 -3.02 37.06 13.90
C LYS A 436 -3.53 35.82 14.64
N SER A 437 -4.78 35.43 14.38
CA SER A 437 -5.41 34.26 15.00
C SER A 437 -4.69 32.97 14.63
N PHE A 438 -4.47 32.72 13.33
CA PHE A 438 -3.77 31.52 12.88
C PHE A 438 -2.31 31.49 13.29
N GLN A 439 -1.60 32.63 13.31
CA GLN A 439 -0.22 32.66 13.79
C GLN A 439 -0.17 32.31 15.27
N LYS A 440 -1.06 32.85 16.09
CA LYS A 440 -1.18 32.50 17.51
C LYS A 440 -1.46 31.00 17.68
N GLN A 441 -2.40 30.43 16.93
CA GLN A 441 -2.71 29.00 17.01
C GLN A 441 -1.53 28.13 16.58
N ALA A 442 -0.81 28.51 15.52
CA ALA A 442 0.39 27.83 15.07
C ALA A 442 1.48 27.83 16.15
N ASP A 443 1.69 28.97 16.82
CA ASP A 443 2.65 29.10 17.91
C ASP A 443 2.26 28.23 19.12
N GLU A 444 0.97 28.21 19.49
CA GLU A 444 0.43 27.35 20.57
C GLU A 444 0.60 25.86 20.29
N TRP A 445 0.41 25.44 19.04
CA TRP A 445 0.64 24.06 18.59
C TRP A 445 2.10 23.73 18.26
N GLY A 446 3.02 24.69 18.41
CA GLY A 446 4.45 24.50 18.12
C GLY A 446 4.75 24.28 16.62
N LEU A 447 3.85 24.71 15.74
CA LEU A 447 3.99 24.61 14.28
C LEU A 447 4.91 25.71 13.77
N LYS A 448 6.07 25.31 13.24
CA LYS A 448 7.03 26.23 12.61
C LYS A 448 6.57 26.60 11.19
N CYS A 449 5.59 27.48 11.07
CA CYS A 449 5.09 28.00 9.80
C CYS A 449 4.82 29.50 9.84
N LYS A 450 4.86 30.14 8.67
CA LYS A 450 4.44 31.54 8.50
C LYS A 450 2.98 31.61 8.08
N VAL A 451 2.27 32.66 8.50
CA VAL A 451 0.94 32.98 8.02
C VAL A 451 0.97 34.30 7.24
N GLU A 452 0.57 34.28 5.97
CA GLU A 452 0.72 35.43 5.06
C GLU A 452 -0.55 35.67 4.21
N LYS A 453 -0.79 36.92 3.83
CA LYS A 453 -1.90 37.27 2.91
C LYS A 453 -1.50 37.04 1.46
N SER A 454 -2.45 36.61 0.64
CA SER A 454 -2.29 36.37 -0.79
C SER A 454 -3.49 36.89 -1.58
N SER A 455 -3.23 37.48 -2.75
CA SER A 455 -4.26 37.83 -3.73
C SER A 455 -4.44 36.76 -4.82
N ARG A 456 -3.66 35.66 -4.75
CA ARG A 456 -3.60 34.64 -5.81
C ARG A 456 -4.42 33.38 -5.51
N ILE A 457 -4.93 33.24 -4.29
CA ILE A 457 -5.71 32.06 -3.89
C ILE A 457 -7.21 32.35 -3.99
N VAL A 458 -7.98 31.34 -4.40
CA VAL A 458 -9.46 31.43 -4.49
C VAL A 458 -10.13 31.03 -3.18
N ALA A 459 -9.56 30.06 -2.45
CA ALA A 459 -10.03 29.67 -1.13
C ALA A 459 -9.78 30.75 -0.08
N LYS A 460 -10.53 30.75 1.03
CA LYS A 460 -10.35 31.69 2.15
C LYS A 460 -8.95 31.56 2.78
N ALA A 461 -8.51 30.33 3.00
CA ALA A 461 -7.16 29.98 3.44
C ALA A 461 -6.69 28.71 2.71
N MET A 462 -5.37 28.50 2.63
CA MET A 462 -4.76 27.31 2.03
C MET A 462 -3.29 27.19 2.44
N VAL A 463 -2.84 25.99 2.80
CA VAL A 463 -1.41 25.69 2.97
C VAL A 463 -0.66 25.64 1.64
N ASP A 464 0.42 26.41 1.54
CA ASP A 464 1.43 26.29 0.50
C ASP A 464 2.48 25.26 0.93
N ASN A 465 2.36 24.05 0.40
CA ASN A 465 3.21 22.91 0.74
C ASN A 465 4.69 23.12 0.35
N GLU A 466 4.99 23.91 -0.67
CA GLU A 466 6.38 24.18 -1.08
C GLU A 466 7.03 25.13 -0.07
N LYS A 467 6.34 26.22 0.27
CA LYS A 467 6.85 27.23 1.21
C LYS A 467 6.72 26.82 2.67
N GLY A 468 5.84 25.87 2.99
CA GLY A 468 5.48 25.56 4.38
C GLY A 468 4.83 26.75 5.09
N CYS A 469 3.96 27.49 4.40
CA CYS A 469 3.23 28.62 4.97
C CYS A 469 1.72 28.51 4.74
N LEU A 470 0.94 29.12 5.62
CA LEU A 470 -0.49 29.28 5.45
C LEU A 470 -0.78 30.58 4.71
N LEU A 471 -1.45 30.50 3.57
CA LEU A 471 -1.87 31.66 2.80
C LEU A 471 -3.34 31.99 3.11
N ILE A 472 -3.63 33.27 3.37
CA ILE A 472 -4.99 33.78 3.58
C ILE A 472 -5.36 34.69 2.43
N ASN A 473 -6.56 34.55 1.86
CA ASN A 473 -7.04 35.47 0.85
C ASN A 473 -7.22 36.87 1.48
N LYS A 474 -6.58 37.88 0.89
CA LYS A 474 -6.61 39.25 1.42
C LYS A 474 -8.02 39.84 1.53
N ASP A 475 -8.97 39.33 0.75
CA ASP A 475 -10.36 39.81 0.69
C ASP A 475 -11.32 38.86 1.42
N ALA A 476 -10.81 37.83 2.13
CA ALA A 476 -11.65 36.89 2.86
C ALA A 476 -12.16 37.50 4.18
N MET A 477 -13.41 37.12 4.49
CA MET A 477 -14.07 37.40 5.75
C MET A 477 -14.37 36.06 6.44
N PHE A 478 -14.23 36.02 7.76
CA PHE A 478 -14.39 34.82 8.57
C PHE A 478 -15.35 35.07 9.72
N SER A 479 -16.25 34.12 9.98
CA SER A 479 -16.92 34.07 11.27
C SER A 479 -16.00 33.62 12.40
N ALA A 480 -16.45 33.72 13.66
CA ALA A 480 -15.70 33.22 14.81
C ALA A 480 -15.49 31.69 14.72
N LYS A 481 -16.58 30.94 14.44
CA LYS A 481 -16.53 29.49 14.22
C LYS A 481 -15.64 29.14 13.03
N GLU A 482 -15.72 29.89 11.93
CA GLU A 482 -14.87 29.64 10.75
C GLU A 482 -13.38 29.83 11.07
N LEU A 483 -12.99 30.84 11.86
CA LEU A 483 -11.59 30.99 12.25
C LEU A 483 -11.08 29.75 13.00
N ILE A 484 -11.87 29.18 13.90
CA ILE A 484 -11.46 27.97 14.63
C ILE A 484 -11.46 26.78 13.67
N ALA A 485 -12.54 26.55 12.92
CA ALA A 485 -12.65 25.44 11.97
C ALA A 485 -11.49 25.43 10.95
N PHE A 486 -11.16 26.58 10.35
CA PHE A 486 -10.04 26.68 9.41
C PHE A 486 -8.67 26.48 10.08
N ALA A 487 -8.51 26.78 11.38
CA ALA A 487 -7.28 26.49 12.08
C ALA A 487 -7.07 24.97 12.19
N TYR A 488 -8.11 24.22 12.59
CA TYR A 488 -8.06 22.75 12.62
C TYR A 488 -7.87 22.16 11.22
N HIS A 489 -8.56 22.69 10.21
CA HIS A 489 -8.45 22.23 8.82
C HIS A 489 -7.04 22.47 8.24
N GLU A 490 -6.58 23.71 8.21
CA GLU A 490 -5.37 24.09 7.49
C GLU A 490 -4.11 23.85 8.31
N LEU A 491 -4.10 24.24 9.60
CA LEU A 491 -2.93 24.04 10.47
C LEU A 491 -2.94 22.62 11.07
N GLY A 492 -4.09 22.21 11.58
CA GLY A 492 -4.27 20.94 12.29
C GLY A 492 -4.10 19.70 11.40
N VAL A 493 -4.43 19.80 10.12
CA VAL A 493 -4.30 18.69 9.16
C VAL A 493 -3.27 19.00 8.08
N HIS A 494 -3.51 19.93 7.16
CA HIS A 494 -2.63 20.11 5.99
C HIS A 494 -1.19 20.54 6.33
N MET A 495 -1.02 21.46 7.28
CA MET A 495 0.31 21.87 7.74
C MET A 495 0.97 20.75 8.54
N LEU A 496 0.25 20.13 9.48
CA LEU A 496 0.75 19.02 10.28
C LEU A 496 1.23 17.86 9.41
N THR A 497 0.43 17.41 8.44
CA THR A 497 0.78 16.30 7.54
C THR A 497 1.95 16.68 6.64
N THR A 498 2.05 17.94 6.20
CA THR A 498 3.23 18.44 5.48
C THR A 498 4.50 18.40 6.32
N MET A 499 4.41 18.76 7.61
CA MET A 499 5.54 18.71 8.53
C MET A 499 5.94 17.27 8.87
N ASN A 500 4.97 16.40 9.15
CA ASN A 500 5.21 14.98 9.41
C ASN A 500 5.86 14.31 8.21
N ALA A 501 5.31 14.49 7.00
CA ALA A 501 5.88 13.92 5.77
C ALA A 501 7.34 14.33 5.49
N ARG A 502 7.77 15.50 5.98
CA ARG A 502 9.15 15.98 5.84
C ARG A 502 10.11 15.35 6.85
N ARG A 503 9.60 14.89 8.00
CA ARG A 503 10.37 14.19 9.05
C ARG A 503 10.53 12.71 8.76
N GLN A 504 9.56 12.11 8.06
CA GLN A 504 9.59 10.70 7.70
C GLN A 504 10.84 10.32 6.88
N PRO A 505 11.35 9.09 7.04
CA PRO A 505 12.48 8.59 6.26
C PRO A 505 12.15 8.43 4.77
N LEU A 506 10.87 8.26 4.43
CA LEU A 506 10.37 8.10 3.05
C LEU A 506 9.68 9.38 2.56
N ARG A 507 10.19 9.90 1.45
CA ARG A 507 9.75 11.14 0.81
C ARG A 507 8.49 10.97 -0.02
N VAL A 508 8.09 9.74 -0.37
CA VAL A 508 6.82 9.46 -1.04
C VAL A 508 5.62 10.04 -0.29
N LEU A 509 5.68 10.06 1.05
CA LEU A 509 4.65 10.66 1.92
C LEU A 509 4.51 12.18 1.75
N SER A 510 5.53 12.86 1.20
CA SER A 510 5.47 14.29 0.83
C SER A 510 4.83 14.52 -0.55
N LEU A 511 4.96 13.55 -1.46
CA LEU A 511 4.34 13.58 -2.79
C LEU A 511 2.82 13.35 -2.69
N GLY A 512 2.43 12.42 -1.82
CA GLY A 512 1.07 11.98 -1.60
C GLY A 512 0.82 10.59 -2.18
N LEU A 513 0.23 9.73 -1.36
CA LEU A 513 -0.17 8.38 -1.71
C LEU A 513 -1.47 8.37 -2.52
N VAL A 514 -1.93 7.20 -2.97
CA VAL A 514 -3.11 7.11 -3.82
C VAL A 514 -4.36 7.52 -3.04
N GLY A 515 -5.24 8.30 -3.67
CA GLY A 515 -6.44 8.81 -2.98
C GLY A 515 -6.16 9.79 -1.83
N ASN A 516 -4.93 10.33 -1.71
CA ASN A 516 -4.59 11.26 -0.62
C ASN A 516 -5.52 12.47 -0.56
N THR A 517 -5.98 12.99 -1.70
CA THR A 517 -6.83 14.18 -1.72
C THR A 517 -8.20 13.88 -1.12
N HIS A 518 -8.82 12.75 -1.46
CA HIS A 518 -10.05 12.32 -0.80
C HIS A 518 -9.88 12.20 0.72
N THR A 519 -8.78 11.58 1.14
CA THR A 519 -8.49 11.28 2.55
C THR A 519 -8.17 12.54 3.35
N GLN A 520 -7.24 13.38 2.87
CA GLN A 520 -6.79 14.58 3.57
C GLN A 520 -7.90 15.62 3.69
N GLU A 521 -8.70 15.82 2.63
CA GLU A 521 -9.85 16.74 2.72
C GLU A 521 -10.90 16.17 3.68
N GLY A 522 -11.13 14.84 3.69
CA GLY A 522 -12.01 14.18 4.64
C GLY A 522 -11.58 14.34 6.10
N VAL A 523 -10.30 14.08 6.41
CA VAL A 523 -9.72 14.27 7.76
C VAL A 523 -9.76 15.74 8.16
N ALA A 524 -9.55 16.66 7.23
CA ALA A 524 -9.65 18.09 7.50
C ALA A 524 -11.07 18.52 7.87
N ILE A 525 -12.12 18.08 7.14
CA ILE A 525 -13.51 18.35 7.56
C ILE A 525 -13.86 17.63 8.87
N TYR A 526 -13.36 16.41 9.06
CA TYR A 526 -13.53 15.68 10.32
C TYR A 526 -12.89 16.42 11.51
N SER A 527 -11.77 17.12 11.29
CA SER A 527 -11.17 17.98 12.33
C SER A 527 -12.02 19.21 12.64
N GLU A 528 -12.70 19.81 11.64
CA GLU A 528 -13.68 20.87 11.86
C GLU A 528 -14.81 20.34 12.78
N TYR A 529 -15.29 19.12 12.52
CA TYR A 529 -16.31 18.44 13.33
C TYR A 529 -15.83 18.13 14.75
N CYS A 530 -14.62 17.56 14.92
CA CYS A 530 -14.06 17.26 16.25
C CYS A 530 -13.83 18.52 17.09
N SER A 531 -13.53 19.65 16.45
CA SER A 531 -13.38 20.94 17.15
C SER A 531 -14.71 21.52 17.66
N GLY A 532 -15.86 20.98 17.24
CA GLY A 532 -17.18 21.52 17.56
C GLY A 532 -17.59 22.74 16.72
N ASN A 533 -16.84 23.08 15.66
CA ASN A 533 -17.06 24.29 14.85
C ASN A 533 -17.55 24.00 13.41
N LEU A 534 -17.95 22.76 13.13
CA LEU A 534 -18.62 22.43 11.85
C LEU A 534 -20.07 22.94 11.87
N THR A 535 -20.40 23.81 10.92
CA THR A 535 -21.75 24.43 10.83
C THR A 535 -22.63 23.78 9.75
N LEU A 536 -23.95 24.02 9.81
CA LEU A 536 -24.86 23.54 8.78
C LEU A 536 -24.57 24.21 7.44
N ASN A 537 -24.29 25.51 7.44
CA ASN A 537 -23.92 26.23 6.21
C ASN A 537 -22.67 25.60 5.57
N ARG A 538 -21.68 25.21 6.38
CA ARG A 538 -20.49 24.50 5.90
C ARG A 538 -20.87 23.17 5.23
N LEU A 539 -21.74 22.36 5.85
CA LEU A 539 -22.25 21.11 5.25
C LEU A 539 -23.01 21.38 3.94
N LYS A 540 -23.86 22.40 3.88
CA LYS A 540 -24.58 22.80 2.66
C LYS A 540 -23.62 23.22 1.54
N VAL A 541 -22.54 23.94 1.85
CA VAL A 541 -21.50 24.29 0.86
C VAL A 541 -20.82 23.02 0.31
N LEU A 542 -20.53 22.03 1.14
CA LEU A 542 -19.97 20.76 0.69
C LEU A 542 -20.97 19.96 -0.16
N ALA A 543 -22.24 19.94 0.22
CA ALA A 543 -23.32 19.32 -0.55
C ALA A 543 -23.49 19.98 -1.93
N LEU A 544 -23.49 21.31 -2.01
CA LEU A 544 -23.55 22.04 -3.28
C LEU A 544 -22.39 21.67 -4.21
N ARG A 545 -21.20 21.39 -3.68
CA ARG A 545 -20.07 20.92 -4.50
C ARG A 545 -20.33 19.57 -5.15
N VAL A 546 -20.95 18.64 -4.44
CA VAL A 546 -21.35 17.34 -4.99
C VAL A 546 -22.35 17.55 -6.12
N ILE A 547 -23.40 18.33 -5.87
CA ILE A 547 -24.43 18.65 -6.86
C ILE A 547 -23.83 19.34 -8.09
N ALA A 548 -22.94 20.31 -7.91
CA ALA A 548 -22.31 21.02 -9.01
C ALA A 548 -21.45 20.08 -9.90
N VAL A 549 -20.75 19.12 -9.31
CA VAL A 549 -20.03 18.10 -10.08
C VAL A 549 -21.03 17.23 -10.87
N ASN A 550 -22.12 16.80 -10.24
CA ASN A 550 -23.15 16.00 -10.92
C ASN A 550 -23.76 16.76 -12.11
N LEU A 551 -24.20 18.01 -11.90
CA LEU A 551 -24.76 18.85 -12.95
C LEU A 551 -23.76 19.10 -14.08
N MET A 552 -22.47 19.29 -13.76
CA MET A 552 -21.43 19.45 -14.78
C MET A 552 -21.30 18.22 -15.68
N LEU A 553 -21.35 17.01 -15.08
CA LEU A 553 -21.25 15.75 -15.82
C LEU A 553 -22.49 15.46 -16.68
N GLU A 554 -23.68 15.76 -16.15
CA GLU A 554 -24.95 15.54 -16.84
C GLU A 554 -25.18 16.55 -17.98
N GLN A 555 -24.94 17.83 -17.71
CA GLN A 555 -25.31 18.91 -18.62
C GLN A 555 -24.21 19.23 -19.62
N ARG A 556 -22.94 19.07 -19.22
CA ARG A 556 -21.75 19.45 -20.02
C ARG A 556 -21.77 20.89 -20.56
N ASP A 557 -22.57 21.76 -19.95
CA ASP A 557 -22.71 23.17 -20.30
C ASP A 557 -22.62 24.07 -19.06
N PHE A 558 -21.67 25.03 -19.10
CA PHE A 558 -21.40 25.94 -17.99
C PHE A 558 -22.63 26.77 -17.62
N SER A 559 -23.34 27.27 -18.63
CA SER A 559 -24.46 28.20 -18.45
C SER A 559 -25.65 27.48 -17.83
N MET A 560 -25.93 26.25 -18.27
CA MET A 560 -26.98 25.41 -17.69
C MET A 560 -26.68 25.10 -16.22
N THR A 561 -25.43 24.73 -15.88
CA THR A 561 -25.06 24.41 -14.50
C THR A 561 -25.20 25.64 -13.61
N PHE A 562 -24.72 26.79 -14.08
CA PHE A 562 -24.89 28.07 -13.41
C PHE A 562 -26.36 28.42 -13.16
N GLN A 563 -27.22 28.29 -14.18
CA GLN A 563 -28.66 28.57 -14.06
C GLN A 563 -29.35 27.59 -13.11
N ALA A 564 -28.98 26.32 -13.12
CA ALA A 564 -29.52 25.31 -12.19
C ALA A 564 -29.16 25.67 -10.74
N LEU A 565 -27.90 26.01 -10.46
CA LEU A 565 -27.47 26.44 -9.12
C LEU A 565 -28.23 27.69 -8.63
N MET A 566 -28.50 28.64 -9.52
CA MET A 566 -29.29 29.83 -9.15
C MET A 566 -30.77 29.51 -8.92
N ARG A 567 -31.42 28.81 -9.86
CA ARG A 567 -32.88 28.67 -9.89
C ARG A 567 -33.37 27.54 -8.98
N GLN A 568 -32.64 26.43 -8.92
CA GLN A 568 -33.05 25.24 -8.17
C GLN A 568 -32.47 25.24 -6.75
N TYR A 569 -31.25 25.79 -6.58
CA TYR A 569 -30.53 25.77 -5.30
C TYR A 569 -30.36 27.15 -4.65
N GLY A 570 -31.04 28.17 -5.18
CA GLY A 570 -31.14 29.51 -4.57
C GLY A 570 -29.81 30.26 -4.44
N GLN A 571 -28.77 29.87 -5.17
CA GLN A 571 -27.46 30.50 -5.06
C GLN A 571 -27.46 31.90 -5.69
N THR A 572 -26.76 32.84 -5.06
CA THR A 572 -26.53 34.15 -5.68
C THR A 572 -25.70 34.00 -6.96
N ALA A 573 -25.77 34.98 -7.87
CA ALA A 573 -25.00 34.94 -9.11
C ALA A 573 -23.48 34.79 -8.87
N GLU A 574 -22.94 35.41 -7.82
CA GLU A 574 -21.51 35.31 -7.50
C GLU A 574 -21.13 33.92 -6.97
N GLN A 575 -21.94 33.35 -6.07
CA GLN A 575 -21.75 32.00 -5.53
C GLN A 575 -21.89 30.94 -6.64
N ALA A 576 -22.95 31.03 -7.44
CA ALA A 576 -23.20 30.12 -8.56
C ALA A 576 -22.05 30.18 -9.57
N PHE A 577 -21.61 31.37 -9.98
CA PHE A 577 -20.48 31.50 -10.91
C PHE A 577 -19.18 30.91 -10.34
N THR A 578 -18.90 31.18 -9.06
CA THR A 578 -17.72 30.66 -8.38
C THR A 578 -17.74 29.12 -8.35
N LEU A 579 -18.87 28.54 -7.97
CA LEU A 579 -19.03 27.09 -7.88
C LEU A 579 -18.99 26.41 -9.26
N THR A 580 -19.69 26.96 -10.26
CA THR A 580 -19.60 26.47 -11.64
C THR A 580 -18.16 26.55 -12.16
N THR A 581 -17.44 27.64 -11.90
CA THR A 581 -16.03 27.78 -12.30
C THR A 581 -15.15 26.71 -11.64
N ARG A 582 -15.40 26.35 -10.37
CA ARG A 582 -14.63 25.31 -9.67
C ARG A 582 -14.76 23.93 -10.32
N VAL A 583 -15.93 23.60 -10.86
CA VAL A 583 -16.20 22.30 -11.49
C VAL A 583 -15.95 22.30 -13.00
N TYR A 584 -15.93 23.46 -13.68
CA TYR A 584 -15.61 23.55 -15.11
C TYR A 584 -14.16 23.90 -15.43
N ARG A 585 -13.36 24.34 -14.44
CA ARG A 585 -11.92 24.60 -14.68
C ARG A 585 -11.22 23.35 -15.24
N GLY A 586 -10.25 23.56 -16.12
CA GLY A 586 -9.57 22.50 -16.85
C GLY A 586 -10.39 21.84 -17.96
N GLY A 587 -11.72 22.00 -17.99
CA GLY A 587 -12.62 21.30 -18.93
C GLY A 587 -13.63 20.36 -18.26
N GLY A 588 -13.68 20.30 -16.93
CA GLY A 588 -14.55 19.40 -16.16
C GLY A 588 -13.79 18.73 -15.00
N PHE A 589 -13.69 19.43 -13.88
CA PHE A 589 -12.90 19.03 -12.71
C PHE A 589 -13.77 18.43 -11.61
N THR A 590 -13.66 17.12 -11.42
CA THR A 590 -14.49 16.34 -10.51
C THR A 590 -13.95 16.29 -9.08
N LYS A 591 -12.81 16.90 -8.73
CA LYS A 591 -12.26 16.82 -7.35
C LYS A 591 -13.27 17.21 -6.25
N ASP A 592 -14.14 18.19 -6.50
CA ASP A 592 -14.86 18.91 -5.45
C ASP A 592 -15.92 18.07 -4.70
N PHE A 593 -16.42 16.95 -5.26
CA PHE A 593 -17.32 16.04 -4.52
C PHE A 593 -16.58 15.24 -3.42
N LEU A 594 -15.26 15.09 -3.54
CA LEU A 594 -14.46 14.31 -2.60
C LEU A 594 -14.42 14.89 -1.19
N TYR A 595 -14.77 16.17 -0.99
CA TYR A 595 -14.82 16.77 0.34
C TYR A 595 -15.92 16.12 1.21
N LEU A 596 -17.15 16.04 0.68
CA LEU A 596 -18.26 15.43 1.42
C LEU A 596 -18.09 13.91 1.50
N LYS A 597 -17.69 13.28 0.39
CA LYS A 597 -17.42 11.85 0.34
C LYS A 597 -16.32 11.44 1.33
N GLY A 598 -15.20 12.17 1.31
CA GLY A 598 -14.08 11.95 2.23
C GLY A 598 -14.47 12.16 3.69
N PHE A 599 -15.26 13.19 3.98
CA PHE A 599 -15.76 13.41 5.34
C PHE A 599 -16.60 12.22 5.83
N ARG A 600 -17.56 11.75 5.02
CA ARG A 600 -18.34 10.55 5.33
C ARG A 600 -17.44 9.34 5.58
N ASP A 601 -16.51 9.08 4.67
CA ASP A 601 -15.67 7.88 4.74
C ASP A 601 -14.77 7.91 5.98
N ILE A 602 -14.26 9.08 6.37
CA ILE A 602 -13.50 9.27 7.62
C ILE A 602 -14.39 9.14 8.87
N VAL A 603 -15.61 9.69 8.87
CA VAL A 603 -16.57 9.49 9.97
C VAL A 603 -16.85 8.00 10.17
N ASN A 604 -17.07 7.25 9.08
CA ASN A 604 -17.31 5.82 9.16
C ASN A 604 -16.06 5.04 9.62
N LEU A 605 -14.88 5.40 9.11
CA LEU A 605 -13.62 4.78 9.53
C LEU A 605 -13.31 5.04 11.01
N SER A 606 -13.60 6.23 11.52
CA SER A 606 -13.36 6.61 12.93
C SER A 606 -14.10 5.72 13.93
N LYS A 607 -15.19 5.06 13.51
CA LYS A 607 -15.99 4.17 14.36
C LYS A 607 -15.31 2.81 14.58
N SER A 608 -14.40 2.40 13.71
CA SER A 608 -13.79 1.07 13.72
C SER A 608 -12.26 1.08 13.83
N SER A 609 -11.60 2.17 13.48
CA SER A 609 -10.15 2.26 13.39
C SER A 609 -9.60 3.61 13.85
N PRO A 610 -8.44 3.64 14.55
CA PRO A 610 -7.72 4.87 14.85
C PRO A 610 -7.30 5.61 13.58
N LEU A 611 -7.42 6.95 13.59
CA LEU A 611 -7.12 7.79 12.43
C LEU A 611 -5.70 8.36 12.45
N ASP A 612 -4.96 8.23 13.56
CA ASP A 612 -3.66 8.86 13.79
C ASP A 612 -2.69 8.60 12.63
N ASN A 613 -2.64 7.36 12.14
CA ASN A 613 -1.72 6.95 11.08
C ASN A 613 -2.01 7.63 9.73
N LEU A 614 -3.19 8.23 9.52
CA LEU A 614 -3.45 9.07 8.35
C LEU A 614 -2.69 10.41 8.41
N LEU A 615 -2.14 10.77 9.58
CA LEU A 615 -1.36 11.98 9.79
C LEU A 615 0.15 11.81 9.54
N VAL A 616 0.64 10.60 9.18
CA VAL A 616 2.08 10.37 8.88
C VAL A 616 2.62 11.29 7.79
N GLY A 617 1.74 11.74 6.91
CA GLY A 617 2.03 12.56 5.74
C GLY A 617 0.77 12.70 4.89
N LYS A 618 0.93 12.80 3.57
CA LYS A 618 -0.20 12.82 2.64
C LYS A 618 -0.69 11.39 2.33
N ALA A 619 -1.26 10.76 3.35
CA ALA A 619 -1.75 9.39 3.31
C ALA A 619 -3.11 9.27 2.60
N GLY A 620 -3.39 8.08 2.07
CA GLY A 620 -4.69 7.66 1.55
C GLY A 620 -5.32 6.57 2.42
N ILE A 621 -6.66 6.51 2.53
CA ILE A 621 -7.38 5.43 3.24
C ILE A 621 -7.02 4.05 2.67
N LEU A 622 -6.85 3.97 1.35
CA LEU A 622 -6.54 2.73 0.64
C LEU A 622 -5.20 2.11 1.09
N ASP A 623 -4.25 2.97 1.46
CA ASP A 623 -2.91 2.57 1.90
C ASP A 623 -2.80 2.50 3.43
N LEU A 624 -3.88 2.79 4.19
CA LEU A 624 -3.86 2.80 5.66
C LEU A 624 -3.39 1.47 6.29
N PRO A 625 -3.77 0.28 5.79
CA PRO A 625 -3.24 -0.98 6.33
C PRO A 625 -1.71 -1.06 6.24
N ILE A 626 -1.15 -0.72 5.07
CA ILE A 626 0.29 -0.76 4.81
C ILE A 626 1.02 0.30 5.65
N ILE A 627 0.49 1.52 5.72
CA ILE A 627 1.05 2.59 6.55
C ILE A 627 1.06 2.18 8.03
N SER A 628 -0.04 1.60 8.50
CA SER A 628 -0.16 1.17 9.90
C SER A 628 0.82 0.06 10.21
N GLU A 629 0.96 -0.94 9.33
CA GLU A 629 1.99 -1.96 9.44
C GLU A 629 3.41 -1.35 9.49
N MET A 630 3.72 -0.40 8.60
CA MET A 630 5.03 0.25 8.57
C MET A 630 5.31 1.07 9.84
N VAL A 631 4.32 1.75 10.41
CA VAL A 631 4.44 2.43 11.71
C VAL A 631 4.65 1.42 12.83
N GLU A 632 3.88 0.33 12.85
CA GLU A 632 4.00 -0.72 13.87
C GLU A 632 5.33 -1.47 13.83
N ARG A 633 5.92 -1.60 12.64
CA ARG A 633 7.26 -2.14 12.39
C ARG A 633 8.38 -1.13 12.67
N ASN A 634 8.06 0.11 13.07
CA ASN A 634 9.01 1.22 13.27
C ASN A 634 9.78 1.63 12.00
N MET A 635 9.24 1.33 10.82
CA MET A 635 9.77 1.81 9.54
C MET A 635 9.39 3.28 9.28
N LEU A 636 8.26 3.73 9.84
CA LEU A 636 7.79 5.10 9.81
C LEU A 636 7.67 5.64 11.24
N GLU A 637 7.93 6.93 11.41
CA GLU A 637 7.72 7.60 12.68
C GLU A 637 6.21 7.71 12.95
N LYS A 638 5.76 7.24 14.12
CA LYS A 638 4.37 7.38 14.53
C LYS A 638 4.00 8.88 14.62
N PRO A 639 2.94 9.34 13.94
CA PRO A 639 2.55 10.74 14.00
C PRO A 639 1.94 11.05 15.37
N VAL A 640 2.10 12.31 15.80
CA VAL A 640 1.47 12.83 17.02
C VAL A 640 0.41 13.86 16.59
N PRO A 641 -0.88 13.58 16.82
CA PRO A 641 -1.94 14.57 16.60
C PRO A 641 -1.75 15.81 17.49
N LEU A 642 -2.17 16.97 17.00
CA LEU A 642 -2.16 18.22 17.79
C LEU A 642 -3.37 18.34 18.74
N PHE A 643 -4.42 17.56 18.46
CA PHE A 643 -5.68 17.51 19.19
C PHE A 643 -6.28 16.11 19.05
N GLY A 644 -7.24 15.75 19.92
CA GLY A 644 -7.95 14.48 19.80
C GLY A 644 -8.80 14.43 18.53
N LEU A 645 -8.61 13.40 17.71
CA LEU A 645 -9.47 13.11 16.56
C LEU A 645 -10.73 12.35 16.99
N GLU A 646 -11.38 12.84 18.04
CA GLU A 646 -12.61 12.29 18.61
C GLU A 646 -13.59 13.43 18.83
N HIS A 647 -14.80 13.30 18.27
CA HIS A 647 -15.84 14.29 18.48
C HIS A 647 -16.50 14.10 19.85
N CYS A 648 -16.52 15.17 20.65
CA CYS A 648 -17.24 15.20 21.92
C CYS A 648 -18.65 15.76 21.71
N HIS A 649 -19.67 14.91 21.90
CA HIS A 649 -21.07 15.31 21.80
C HIS A 649 -21.44 16.37 22.84
N THR A 650 -22.04 17.46 22.37
CA THR A 650 -22.55 18.56 23.21
C THR A 650 -24.00 18.86 22.86
N VAL A 651 -24.71 19.57 23.74
CA VAL A 651 -26.09 20.01 23.45
C VAL A 651 -26.12 20.94 22.23
N GLU A 652 -25.08 21.77 22.05
CA GLU A 652 -24.95 22.69 20.93
C GLU A 652 -24.64 21.98 19.60
N SER A 653 -23.96 20.83 19.64
CA SER A 653 -23.65 20.03 18.44
C SER A 653 -24.76 19.06 18.04
N ALA A 654 -25.78 18.82 18.87
CA ALA A 654 -26.75 17.74 18.68
C ALA A 654 -27.43 17.69 17.30
N VAL A 655 -27.74 18.85 16.70
CA VAL A 655 -28.33 18.91 15.36
C VAL A 655 -27.31 18.54 14.28
N ILE A 656 -26.08 19.03 14.40
CA ILE A 656 -24.99 18.67 13.49
C ILE A 656 -24.68 17.18 13.61
N ASP A 657 -24.61 16.65 14.83
CA ASP A 657 -24.35 15.24 15.11
C ASP A 657 -25.42 14.34 14.46
N TYR A 658 -26.70 14.75 14.57
CA TYR A 658 -27.80 14.07 13.90
C TYR A 658 -27.62 14.08 12.38
N LEU A 659 -27.34 15.24 11.78
CA LEU A 659 -27.15 15.37 10.34
C LEU A 659 -25.97 14.52 9.85
N VAL A 660 -24.83 14.55 10.56
CA VAL A 660 -23.64 13.75 10.24
C VAL A 660 -23.93 12.26 10.37
N SER A 661 -24.67 11.84 11.40
CA SER A 661 -25.07 10.44 11.59
C SER A 661 -25.99 9.89 10.49
N ALA A 662 -26.72 10.78 9.81
CA ALA A 662 -27.65 10.43 8.74
C ALA A 662 -27.01 10.33 7.34
N ILE A 663 -25.75 10.74 7.20
CA ILE A 663 -24.97 10.56 5.96
C ILE A 663 -24.63 9.08 5.81
N ARG A 664 -25.06 8.48 4.69
CA ARG A 664 -24.88 7.05 4.40
C ARG A 664 -23.59 6.77 3.67
#